data_AF-A0A1Y1X680-F1
#
_entry.id   AF-A0A1Y1X680-F1
#
_cell.length_a   1.000
_cell.length_b   1.000
_cell.length_c   1.000
_cell.angle_alpha   90.00
_cell.angle_beta   90.00
_cell.angle_gamma   90.00
#
_symmetry.space_group_name_H-M   'P 1'
#
loop_
_entity.id
_entity.type
_entity.pdbx_description
1 polymer ?
#
loop_
_entity_poly.entity_id
_entity_poly.type
_entity_poly.pdbx_seq_one_letter_code
_entity_poly.pdbx_strand_id
1 'polypeptide(L)'
;MKYYKVIILLVHLLFIYGSYSIKLNSIAISYSNEDQFFTSIVNDFNEYAKANKLDIELDIDVHSSNDTLNLSFEYRKLLKELFNNESSKYDIFFYDVTYTNLYISNFLELNNELPNEYFIWYSTGIGSETCVNNGKWIGFPININYRFLYTNMDLLNKHGQKMPETWDEMINTTKYILEKERDEGNTDLIGYNGFIPDYETNLSSVEEFVYSFRENEDSAFPDYHDNTASKALTKLKQIKDEISSSEIFRANDEETIKRLDSGKAIFLKFWDYPKVNSVYNKTILLGNKKGVSGTSIGGYNMSINKRIPQSHKESTIETFKYIASRKLQKKYLMENHSISGINNLYTDKEVCQIINCDLINSIQSFYHRYDEYYYGLYREMIYKYLYNNGSLEETLHVINGINTFSFVDMNSSDTSTSGYVIFIIVVSSITLIVLSLSLLCNYRLNMFFSFFSTTSWLSILFGNIVIMLSIYPEYNEITSLKCKFKYIILSCGVALNALPVFHVLLTKYATSNKCLEWIKKNKYSFFFIYYIIDLILYGVLLLIDFNVKEYISLTESNFKYCSMNNVIGHIVLCTLVFTKLLLYFGSTILLYLKWNDENSKMEIRLITSDIILNYILIIMLIIVYSLKYTDYKTPFLLNSILIILLALSNYLLLYCSKIVKIYKNKDKIEQMNIRYSLNVMRQSHCHSHSHSQSSSREHSGNVIINTNSFNGCAEPKGMMSKIIQYHYNAGNDTIIENANFSQVETMTSKSFTQPPNE
;
A
#
# COMPACT_ATOMS: atom_id res chain seq x y z
N MET A 1 -77.72 -6.64 3.18
CA MET A 1 -76.90 -5.51 2.67
C MET A 1 -75.51 -5.33 3.33
N LYS A 2 -75.19 -5.92 4.51
CA LYS A 2 -73.86 -5.77 5.14
C LYS A 2 -72.74 -6.64 4.54
N TYR A 3 -73.05 -7.82 3.99
CA TYR A 3 -72.04 -8.75 3.45
C TYR A 3 -71.45 -8.34 2.08
N TYR A 4 -72.21 -7.65 1.23
CA TYR A 4 -71.76 -7.18 -0.08
C TYR A 4 -70.58 -6.19 0.01
N LYS A 5 -70.60 -5.29 0.99
CA LYS A 5 -69.49 -4.33 1.21
C LYS A 5 -68.21 -5.03 1.66
N VAL A 6 -68.31 -6.11 2.43
CA VAL A 6 -67.16 -6.92 2.86
C VAL A 6 -66.60 -7.73 1.69
N ILE A 7 -67.46 -8.26 0.81
CA ILE A 7 -67.04 -8.96 -0.40
C ILE A 7 -66.36 -7.99 -1.38
N ILE A 8 -66.88 -6.78 -1.59
CA ILE A 8 -66.19 -5.77 -2.42
C ILE A 8 -64.85 -5.37 -1.81
N LEU A 9 -64.78 -5.18 -0.48
CA LEU A 9 -63.52 -4.85 0.19
C LEU A 9 -62.51 -5.99 0.06
N LEU A 10 -62.94 -7.25 0.18
CA LEU A 10 -62.09 -8.43 -0.02
C LEU A 10 -61.68 -8.60 -1.48
N VAL A 11 -62.57 -8.32 -2.45
CA VAL A 11 -62.24 -8.31 -3.88
C VAL A 11 -61.29 -7.17 -4.21
N HIS A 12 -61.48 -5.96 -3.65
CA HIS A 12 -60.52 -4.87 -3.78
C HIS A 12 -59.19 -5.18 -3.10
N LEU A 13 -59.18 -5.80 -1.91
CA LEU A 13 -57.95 -6.24 -1.25
C LEU A 13 -57.26 -7.37 -2.03
N LEU A 14 -58.00 -8.28 -2.67
CA LEU A 14 -57.48 -9.31 -3.58
C LEU A 14 -56.96 -8.70 -4.89
N PHE A 15 -57.57 -7.63 -5.41
CA PHE A 15 -57.06 -6.86 -6.55
C PHE A 15 -55.82 -6.03 -6.17
N ILE A 16 -55.76 -5.49 -4.95
CA ILE A 16 -54.58 -4.76 -4.41
C ILE A 16 -53.42 -5.72 -4.11
N TYR A 17 -53.71 -6.95 -3.65
CA TYR A 17 -52.71 -8.02 -3.50
C TYR A 17 -52.29 -8.68 -4.82
N GLY A 18 -53.05 -8.47 -5.91
CA GLY A 18 -52.85 -9.11 -7.20
C GLY A 18 -52.11 -8.26 -8.24
N SER A 19 -51.50 -7.13 -7.86
CA SER A 19 -50.87 -6.22 -8.83
C SER A 19 -49.71 -5.42 -8.25
N TYR A 20 -48.75 -6.09 -7.60
CA TYR A 20 -47.47 -5.46 -7.29
C TYR A 20 -46.44 -5.94 -8.30
N SER A 21 -46.34 -5.22 -9.43
CA SER A 21 -45.26 -5.42 -10.39
C SER A 21 -43.94 -5.06 -9.72
N ILE A 22 -42.95 -5.95 -9.78
CA ILE A 22 -41.60 -5.66 -9.29
C ILE A 22 -40.94 -4.72 -10.29
N LYS A 23 -40.66 -3.49 -9.85
CA LYS A 23 -39.95 -2.51 -10.65
C LYS A 23 -38.44 -2.64 -10.43
N LEU A 24 -37.73 -3.05 -11.46
CA LEU A 24 -36.28 -3.14 -11.51
C LEU A 24 -35.72 -1.88 -12.16
N ASN A 25 -34.60 -1.36 -11.65
CA ASN A 25 -33.93 -0.21 -12.23
C ASN A 25 -32.60 -0.64 -12.83
N SER A 26 -32.29 -0.14 -14.01
CA SER A 26 -31.00 -0.31 -14.66
C SER A 26 -30.37 1.03 -15.02
N ILE A 27 -29.07 1.02 -15.24
CA ILE A 27 -28.30 2.21 -15.63
C ILE A 27 -27.39 1.87 -16.80
N ALA A 28 -27.25 2.80 -17.74
CA ALA A 28 -26.38 2.68 -18.89
C ALA A 28 -25.66 4.00 -19.21
N ILE A 29 -24.51 3.87 -19.86
CA ILE A 29 -23.83 4.97 -20.58
C ILE A 29 -24.02 4.74 -22.07
N SER A 30 -24.28 5.82 -22.81
CA SER A 30 -24.35 5.78 -24.27
C SER A 30 -23.59 6.93 -24.91
N TYR A 31 -22.76 6.59 -25.89
CA TYR A 31 -22.00 7.57 -26.69
C TYR A 31 -22.76 8.05 -27.94
N SER A 32 -23.97 7.56 -28.19
CA SER A 32 -24.82 8.01 -29.30
C SER A 32 -25.88 8.99 -28.82
N ASN A 33 -26.23 9.99 -29.63
CA ASN A 33 -27.29 10.95 -29.30
C ASN A 33 -28.72 10.39 -29.52
N GLU A 34 -28.86 9.22 -30.15
CA GLU A 34 -30.13 8.56 -30.48
C GLU A 34 -30.23 7.23 -29.73
N ASP A 35 -30.50 7.29 -28.41
CA ASP A 35 -30.47 6.14 -27.48
C ASP A 35 -31.62 5.14 -27.63
N GLN A 36 -31.70 4.54 -28.82
CA GLN A 36 -32.65 3.50 -29.12
C GLN A 36 -32.16 2.12 -28.65
N PHE A 37 -30.85 1.87 -28.53
CA PHE A 37 -30.35 0.52 -28.26
C PHE A 37 -30.83 -0.03 -26.90
N PHE A 38 -30.43 0.61 -25.80
CA PHE A 38 -30.78 0.17 -24.46
C PHE A 38 -32.29 0.25 -24.20
N THR A 39 -32.92 1.37 -24.60
CA THR A 39 -34.36 1.57 -24.46
C THR A 39 -35.16 0.49 -25.20
N SER A 40 -34.71 0.07 -26.39
CA SER A 40 -35.37 -1.01 -27.14
C SER A 40 -35.22 -2.36 -26.44
N ILE A 41 -34.06 -2.67 -25.86
CA ILE A 41 -33.85 -3.91 -25.10
C ILE A 41 -34.80 -3.99 -23.92
N VAL A 42 -34.96 -2.87 -23.21
CA VAL A 42 -35.89 -2.75 -22.08
C VAL A 42 -37.34 -2.91 -22.52
N ASN A 43 -37.72 -2.28 -23.63
CA ASN A 43 -39.07 -2.43 -24.19
C ASN A 43 -39.36 -3.88 -24.59
N ASP A 44 -38.43 -4.54 -25.28
CA ASP A 44 -38.53 -5.95 -25.65
C ASP A 44 -38.71 -6.85 -24.42
N PHE A 45 -37.95 -6.59 -23.33
CA PHE A 45 -38.12 -7.33 -22.08
C PHE A 45 -39.48 -7.07 -21.44
N ASN A 46 -39.95 -5.82 -21.40
CA ASN A 46 -41.23 -5.48 -20.80
C ASN A 46 -42.41 -6.08 -21.59
N GLU A 47 -42.31 -6.19 -22.92
CA GLU A 47 -43.28 -6.92 -23.74
C GLU A 47 -43.24 -8.43 -23.44
N TYR A 48 -42.04 -9.02 -23.34
CA TYR A 48 -41.86 -10.41 -22.92
C TYR A 48 -42.46 -10.68 -21.53
N ALA A 49 -42.21 -9.81 -20.56
CA ALA A 49 -42.70 -9.94 -19.20
C ALA A 49 -44.24 -9.88 -19.14
N LYS A 50 -44.85 -8.99 -19.91
CA LYS A 50 -46.32 -8.92 -20.07
C LYS A 50 -46.88 -10.18 -20.73
N ALA A 51 -46.26 -10.64 -21.81
CA ALA A 51 -46.71 -11.83 -22.53
C ALA A 51 -46.64 -13.11 -21.68
N ASN A 52 -45.66 -13.19 -20.78
CA ASN A 52 -45.44 -14.33 -19.89
C ASN A 52 -46.01 -14.14 -18.48
N LYS A 53 -46.70 -13.02 -18.21
CA LYS A 53 -47.31 -12.70 -16.90
C LYS A 53 -46.31 -12.79 -15.75
N LEU A 54 -45.12 -12.21 -15.93
CA LEU A 54 -44.05 -12.26 -14.94
C LEU A 54 -44.22 -11.23 -13.81
N ASP A 55 -45.09 -10.23 -13.98
CA ASP A 55 -45.26 -9.09 -13.06
C ASP A 55 -43.92 -8.39 -12.75
N ILE A 56 -43.10 -8.19 -13.79
CA ILE A 56 -41.81 -7.48 -13.74
C ILE A 56 -41.87 -6.30 -14.71
N GLU A 57 -41.36 -5.16 -14.28
CA GLU A 57 -41.11 -4.00 -15.13
C GLU A 57 -39.65 -3.56 -14.97
N LEU A 58 -38.93 -3.45 -16.09
CA LEU A 58 -37.58 -2.92 -16.13
C LEU A 58 -37.61 -1.47 -16.57
N ASP A 59 -36.93 -0.61 -15.81
CA ASP A 59 -36.67 0.79 -16.13
C ASP A 59 -35.18 1.01 -16.39
N ILE A 60 -34.83 2.04 -17.15
CA ILE A 60 -33.44 2.35 -17.49
C ILE A 60 -33.14 3.84 -17.44
N ASP A 61 -32.06 4.16 -16.74
CA ASP A 61 -31.46 5.49 -16.67
C ASP A 61 -30.26 5.53 -17.62
N VAL A 62 -30.41 6.21 -18.76
CA VAL A 62 -29.36 6.30 -19.78
C VAL A 62 -28.68 7.67 -19.69
N HIS A 63 -27.39 7.67 -19.43
CA HIS A 63 -26.56 8.88 -19.46
C HIS A 63 -25.91 9.03 -20.83
N SER A 64 -26.12 10.19 -21.48
CA SER A 64 -25.72 10.42 -22.88
C SER A 64 -24.84 11.65 -23.04
N SER A 65 -24.19 11.79 -24.20
CA SER A 65 -23.28 12.90 -24.52
C SER A 65 -23.91 14.29 -24.48
N ASN A 66 -25.25 14.40 -24.46
CA ASN A 66 -25.94 15.68 -24.28
C ASN A 66 -25.82 16.24 -22.85
N ASP A 67 -25.55 15.39 -21.86
CA ASP A 67 -25.59 15.78 -20.46
C ASP A 67 -24.29 16.44 -19.99
N THR A 68 -23.13 16.05 -20.54
CA THR A 68 -21.81 16.53 -20.09
C THR A 68 -20.73 16.46 -21.17
N LEU A 69 -19.79 17.42 -21.16
CA LEU A 69 -18.60 17.48 -22.04
C LEU A 69 -17.61 16.30 -21.84
N ASN A 70 -17.74 15.55 -20.73
CA ASN A 70 -16.86 14.43 -20.40
C ASN A 70 -17.66 13.25 -19.80
N LEU A 71 -18.61 12.75 -20.59
CA LEU A 71 -19.57 11.71 -20.21
C LEU A 71 -18.94 10.50 -19.53
N SER A 72 -17.85 9.97 -20.09
CA SER A 72 -17.17 8.78 -19.55
C SER A 72 -16.61 9.02 -18.15
N PHE A 73 -16.02 10.20 -17.90
CA PHE A 73 -15.49 10.57 -16.60
C PHE A 73 -16.60 10.73 -15.56
N GLU A 74 -17.67 11.45 -15.89
CA GLU A 74 -18.79 11.68 -14.98
C GLU A 74 -19.56 10.39 -14.68
N TYR A 75 -19.78 9.53 -15.68
CA TYR A 75 -20.41 8.23 -15.46
C TYR A 75 -19.55 7.32 -14.59
N ARG A 76 -18.24 7.24 -14.84
CA ARG A 76 -17.30 6.49 -13.96
C ARG A 76 -17.34 7.01 -12.52
N LYS A 77 -17.39 8.33 -12.34
CA LYS A 77 -17.51 8.95 -11.02
C LYS A 77 -18.83 8.57 -10.34
N LEU A 78 -19.95 8.63 -11.06
CA LEU A 78 -21.26 8.19 -10.58
C LEU A 78 -21.24 6.72 -10.13
N LEU A 79 -20.71 5.82 -10.97
CA LEU A 79 -20.59 4.40 -10.60
C LEU A 79 -19.75 4.21 -9.34
N LYS A 80 -18.62 4.92 -9.25
CA LYS A 80 -17.74 4.89 -8.07
C LYS A 80 -18.47 5.37 -6.80
N GLU A 81 -19.24 6.44 -6.88
CA GLU A 81 -20.05 6.94 -5.77
C GLU A 81 -21.15 5.95 -5.35
N LEU A 82 -21.86 5.36 -6.32
CA LEU A 82 -22.87 4.33 -6.07
C LEU A 82 -22.28 3.12 -5.34
N PHE A 83 -21.13 2.62 -5.79
CA PHE A 83 -20.49 1.45 -5.18
C PHE A 83 -19.86 1.74 -3.82
N ASN A 84 -19.24 2.92 -3.62
CA ASN A 84 -18.69 3.33 -2.34
C ASN A 84 -19.77 3.53 -1.27
N ASN A 85 -20.95 4.00 -1.68
CA ASN A 85 -22.10 4.16 -0.79
C ASN A 85 -22.92 2.86 -0.62
N GLU A 86 -22.42 1.74 -1.14
CA GLU A 86 -23.10 0.44 -1.10
C GLU A 86 -24.53 0.46 -1.63
N SER A 87 -24.79 1.31 -2.62
CA SER A 87 -26.12 1.58 -3.14
C SER A 87 -26.78 0.37 -3.79
N SER A 88 -28.05 0.16 -3.49
CA SER A 88 -28.94 -0.81 -4.15
C SER A 88 -29.94 -0.12 -5.10
N LYS A 89 -29.66 1.12 -5.53
CA LYS A 89 -30.56 1.90 -6.40
C LYS A 89 -30.83 1.23 -7.75
N TYR A 90 -29.80 0.64 -8.34
CA TYR A 90 -29.87 -0.05 -9.62
C TYR A 90 -29.58 -1.55 -9.43
N ASP A 91 -30.39 -2.38 -10.10
CA ASP A 91 -30.32 -3.83 -10.10
C ASP A 91 -29.36 -4.35 -11.19
N ILE A 92 -29.41 -3.74 -12.37
CA ILE A 92 -28.61 -4.12 -13.55
C ILE A 92 -27.77 -2.93 -14.01
N PHE A 93 -26.50 -3.18 -14.29
CA PHE A 93 -25.56 -2.20 -14.81
C PHE A 93 -25.17 -2.58 -16.23
N PHE A 94 -25.40 -1.67 -17.17
CA PHE A 94 -24.77 -1.67 -18.49
C PHE A 94 -23.59 -0.69 -18.45
N TYR A 95 -22.41 -1.17 -18.81
CA TYR A 95 -21.20 -0.37 -18.69
C TYR A 95 -20.19 -0.71 -19.78
N ASP A 96 -19.37 0.28 -20.12
CA ASP A 96 -18.28 0.15 -21.07
C ASP A 96 -17.32 -0.98 -20.63
N VAL A 97 -16.91 -1.83 -21.57
CA VAL A 97 -16.02 -2.97 -21.33
C VAL A 97 -14.74 -2.60 -20.56
N THR A 98 -14.25 -1.37 -20.74
CA THR A 98 -13.06 -0.84 -20.04
C THR A 98 -13.28 -0.69 -18.53
N TYR A 99 -14.51 -0.57 -18.05
CA TYR A 99 -14.81 -0.35 -16.63
C TYR A 99 -14.88 -1.65 -15.82
N THR A 100 -14.82 -2.80 -16.48
CA THR A 100 -14.94 -4.11 -15.82
C THR A 100 -13.99 -4.20 -14.63
N ASN A 101 -12.69 -3.96 -14.81
CA ASN A 101 -11.70 -4.11 -13.74
C ASN A 101 -11.95 -3.19 -12.53
N LEU A 102 -12.50 -2.00 -12.77
CA LEU A 102 -12.74 -1.01 -11.72
C LEU A 102 -13.86 -1.46 -10.78
N TYR A 103 -14.85 -2.18 -11.30
CA TYR A 103 -16.10 -2.43 -10.59
C TYR A 103 -16.43 -3.91 -10.40
N ILE A 104 -15.58 -4.82 -10.90
CA ILE A 104 -15.82 -6.27 -10.92
C ILE A 104 -16.20 -6.87 -9.56
N SER A 105 -15.68 -6.32 -8.45
CA SER A 105 -15.95 -6.78 -7.09
C SER A 105 -17.34 -6.43 -6.57
N ASN A 106 -18.05 -5.52 -7.24
CA ASN A 106 -19.40 -5.07 -6.88
C ASN A 106 -20.51 -5.84 -7.59
N PHE A 107 -20.16 -6.76 -8.49
CA PHE A 107 -21.13 -7.53 -9.27
C PHE A 107 -21.38 -8.93 -8.69
N LEU A 108 -22.59 -9.44 -8.92
CA LEU A 108 -23.03 -10.76 -8.49
C LEU A 108 -22.33 -11.86 -9.31
N GLU A 109 -21.90 -12.92 -8.64
CA GLU A 109 -21.38 -14.12 -9.31
C GLU A 109 -22.54 -14.93 -9.92
N LEU A 110 -22.47 -15.22 -11.22
CA LEU A 110 -23.59 -15.79 -11.98
C LEU A 110 -23.58 -17.31 -12.09
N ASN A 111 -22.45 -17.97 -11.83
CA ASN A 111 -22.26 -19.42 -12.06
C ASN A 111 -23.33 -20.31 -11.41
N ASN A 112 -23.89 -19.90 -10.27
CA ASN A 112 -24.92 -20.66 -9.54
C ASN A 112 -26.35 -20.14 -9.81
N GLU A 113 -26.49 -19.07 -10.58
CA GLU A 113 -27.77 -18.37 -10.79
C GLU A 113 -28.32 -18.62 -12.21
N LEU A 114 -27.46 -18.99 -13.17
CA LEU A 114 -27.80 -19.20 -14.57
C LEU A 114 -27.55 -20.65 -15.03
N PRO A 115 -28.36 -21.17 -15.98
CA PRO A 115 -28.08 -22.45 -16.62
C PRO A 115 -26.75 -22.44 -17.38
N ASN A 116 -26.08 -23.60 -17.43
CA ASN A 116 -24.75 -23.75 -18.04
C ASN A 116 -24.67 -23.34 -19.52
N GLU A 117 -25.78 -23.41 -20.25
CA GLU A 117 -25.85 -23.05 -21.67
C GLU A 117 -25.42 -21.61 -21.94
N TYR A 118 -25.74 -20.67 -21.04
CA TYR A 118 -25.35 -19.26 -21.18
C TYR A 118 -23.82 -19.11 -21.16
N PHE A 119 -23.14 -19.76 -20.22
CA PHE A 119 -21.67 -19.72 -20.17
C PHE A 119 -21.04 -20.35 -21.41
N ILE A 120 -21.62 -21.44 -21.93
CA ILE A 120 -21.14 -22.08 -23.15
C ILE A 120 -21.23 -21.10 -24.33
N TRP A 121 -22.37 -20.40 -24.50
CA TRP A 121 -22.56 -19.45 -25.59
C TRP A 121 -21.53 -18.31 -25.62
N TYR A 122 -21.10 -17.84 -24.44
CA TYR A 122 -20.19 -16.70 -24.31
C TYR A 122 -18.71 -17.07 -24.07
N SER A 123 -18.42 -18.33 -23.74
CA SER A 123 -17.07 -18.82 -23.40
C SER A 123 -16.08 -18.92 -24.55
N THR A 124 -16.57 -19.04 -25.79
CA THR A 124 -15.73 -19.26 -26.98
C THR A 124 -15.25 -17.97 -27.63
N GLY A 125 -15.56 -16.82 -27.03
CA GLY A 125 -15.21 -15.49 -27.53
C GLY A 125 -14.86 -14.55 -26.39
N ILE A 126 -14.99 -13.25 -26.62
CA ILE A 126 -14.44 -12.25 -25.69
C ILE A 126 -15.11 -12.22 -24.31
N GLY A 127 -16.29 -12.81 -24.16
CA GLY A 127 -16.99 -12.87 -22.88
C GLY A 127 -16.10 -13.47 -21.77
N SER A 128 -15.27 -14.47 -22.08
CA SER A 128 -14.35 -15.05 -21.09
C SER A 128 -13.24 -14.12 -20.65
N GLU A 129 -12.86 -13.14 -21.47
CA GLU A 129 -11.82 -12.17 -21.14
C GLU A 129 -12.38 -10.96 -20.37
N THR A 130 -13.56 -10.50 -20.77
CA THR A 130 -14.16 -9.24 -20.28
C THR A 130 -15.14 -9.43 -19.13
N CYS A 131 -15.69 -10.62 -18.92
CA CYS A 131 -16.77 -10.85 -17.95
C CYS A 131 -16.48 -11.97 -16.94
N VAL A 132 -15.22 -12.37 -16.79
CA VAL A 132 -14.79 -13.40 -15.83
C VAL A 132 -13.80 -12.82 -14.80
N ASN A 133 -14.08 -13.06 -13.53
CA ASN A 133 -13.22 -12.72 -12.40
C ASN A 133 -12.84 -13.97 -11.61
N ASN A 134 -11.55 -14.27 -11.47
CA ASN A 134 -11.08 -15.45 -10.71
C ASN A 134 -11.82 -16.76 -11.07
N GLY A 135 -12.09 -16.96 -12.36
CA GLY A 135 -12.81 -18.13 -12.88
C GLY A 135 -14.34 -18.08 -12.75
N LYS A 136 -14.91 -16.97 -12.28
CA LYS A 136 -16.36 -16.80 -12.10
C LYS A 136 -16.92 -15.74 -13.02
N TRP A 137 -18.07 -16.02 -13.63
CA TRP A 137 -18.79 -15.08 -14.48
C TRP A 137 -19.48 -14.02 -13.62
N ILE A 138 -19.28 -12.76 -13.97
CA ILE A 138 -19.86 -11.60 -13.28
C ILE A 138 -20.83 -10.81 -14.17
N GLY A 139 -20.87 -11.14 -15.46
CA GLY A 139 -21.70 -10.48 -16.47
C GLY A 139 -21.63 -11.17 -17.82
N PHE A 140 -22.22 -10.56 -18.85
CA PHE A 140 -22.03 -10.94 -20.25
C PHE A 140 -21.94 -9.70 -21.16
N PRO A 141 -21.20 -9.78 -22.30
CA PRO A 141 -21.26 -8.75 -23.33
C PRO A 141 -22.66 -8.69 -23.95
N ILE A 142 -23.23 -7.49 -24.00
CA ILE A 142 -24.52 -7.23 -24.68
C ILE A 142 -24.31 -6.80 -26.12
N ASN A 143 -23.26 -6.03 -26.35
CA ASN A 143 -22.70 -5.81 -27.67
C ASN A 143 -21.18 -5.71 -27.57
N ILE A 144 -20.53 -5.91 -28.71
CA ILE A 144 -19.11 -5.71 -28.89
C ILE A 144 -18.91 -4.68 -29.99
N ASN A 145 -17.85 -3.91 -29.92
CA ASN A 145 -17.42 -3.07 -31.03
C ASN A 145 -15.93 -3.31 -31.31
N TYR A 146 -15.59 -3.40 -32.59
CA TYR A 146 -14.22 -3.60 -33.05
C TYR A 146 -13.81 -2.45 -33.95
N ARG A 147 -12.51 -2.25 -34.10
CA ARG A 147 -11.97 -1.29 -35.08
C ARG A 147 -11.59 -2.00 -36.36
N PHE A 148 -11.94 -1.35 -37.47
CA PHE A 148 -11.69 -1.84 -38.81
C PHE A 148 -10.86 -0.85 -39.61
N LEU A 149 -10.23 -1.35 -40.67
CA LEU A 149 -9.62 -0.55 -41.71
C LEU A 149 -10.66 -0.29 -42.80
N TYR A 150 -10.93 0.99 -43.06
CA TYR A 150 -11.73 1.47 -44.17
C TYR A 150 -10.79 1.91 -45.29
N THR A 151 -10.90 1.27 -46.45
CA THR A 151 -10.02 1.48 -47.60
C THR A 151 -10.80 2.04 -48.77
N ASN A 152 -10.35 3.17 -49.33
CA ASN A 152 -10.98 3.79 -50.50
C ASN A 152 -10.65 2.97 -51.76
N MET A 153 -11.59 2.14 -52.19
CA MET A 153 -11.41 1.23 -53.32
C MET A 153 -11.35 1.97 -54.66
N ASP A 154 -12.03 3.11 -54.79
CA ASP A 154 -12.00 3.90 -56.02
C ASP A 154 -10.58 4.46 -56.28
N LEU A 155 -9.90 4.93 -55.23
CA LEU A 155 -8.51 5.39 -55.34
C LEU A 155 -7.54 4.24 -55.63
N LEU A 156 -7.70 3.09 -54.96
CA LEU A 156 -6.87 1.91 -55.26
C LEU A 156 -7.04 1.47 -56.72
N ASN A 157 -8.29 1.37 -57.20
CA ASN A 157 -8.61 0.97 -58.57
C ASN A 157 -8.11 1.99 -59.60
N LYS A 158 -8.31 3.29 -59.36
CA LYS A 158 -7.84 4.39 -60.22
C LYS A 158 -6.32 4.30 -60.46
N HIS A 159 -5.56 3.95 -59.41
CA HIS A 159 -4.11 3.92 -59.41
C HIS A 159 -3.51 2.52 -59.61
N GLY A 160 -4.33 1.52 -59.95
CA GLY A 160 -3.91 0.13 -60.18
C GLY A 160 -3.24 -0.53 -58.96
N GLN A 161 -3.57 -0.07 -57.75
CA GLN A 161 -3.02 -0.58 -56.50
C GLN A 161 -3.86 -1.74 -55.97
N LYS A 162 -3.20 -2.72 -55.37
CA LYS A 162 -3.87 -3.80 -54.65
C LYS A 162 -4.18 -3.38 -53.22
N MET A 163 -5.12 -4.09 -52.60
CA MET A 163 -5.37 -3.94 -51.17
C MET A 163 -4.13 -4.37 -50.37
N PRO A 164 -3.61 -3.52 -49.46
CA PRO A 164 -2.43 -3.88 -48.67
C PRO A 164 -2.77 -4.96 -47.65
N GLU A 165 -1.85 -5.88 -47.42
CA GLU A 165 -1.96 -6.95 -46.42
C GLU A 165 -1.02 -6.74 -45.22
N THR A 166 -0.14 -5.72 -45.29
CA THR A 166 0.82 -5.37 -44.23
C THR A 166 0.97 -3.86 -44.08
N TRP A 167 1.48 -3.42 -42.93
CA TRP A 167 1.79 -2.01 -42.70
C TRP A 167 2.78 -1.42 -43.72
N ASP A 168 3.79 -2.17 -44.16
CA ASP A 168 4.77 -1.70 -45.15
C ASP A 168 4.15 -1.53 -46.54
N GLU A 169 3.27 -2.43 -46.95
CA GLU A 169 2.51 -2.28 -48.20
C GLU A 169 1.59 -1.06 -48.14
N MET A 170 0.89 -0.85 -47.02
CA MET A 170 0.05 0.33 -46.82
C MET A 170 0.87 1.62 -46.96
N ILE A 171 2.03 1.72 -46.30
CA ILE A 171 2.91 2.90 -46.41
C ILE A 171 3.27 3.19 -47.87
N ASN A 172 3.70 2.17 -48.61
CA ASN A 172 4.11 2.31 -50.01
C ASN A 172 2.93 2.74 -50.90
N THR A 173 1.78 2.08 -50.77
CA THR A 173 0.56 2.41 -51.50
C THR A 173 0.07 3.83 -51.18
N THR A 174 0.07 4.23 -49.90
CA THR A 174 -0.34 5.56 -49.49
C THR A 174 0.57 6.64 -50.07
N LYS A 175 1.89 6.48 -50.00
CA LYS A 175 2.84 7.44 -50.58
C LYS A 175 2.60 7.64 -52.07
N TYR A 176 2.47 6.54 -52.81
CA TYR A 176 2.24 6.56 -54.24
C TYR A 176 0.95 7.30 -54.60
N ILE A 177 -0.17 6.95 -53.96
CA ILE A 177 -1.46 7.58 -54.25
C ILE A 177 -1.46 9.06 -53.84
N LEU A 178 -0.91 9.42 -52.67
CA LEU A 178 -0.83 10.82 -52.24
C LEU A 178 0.00 11.68 -53.21
N GLU A 179 1.12 11.15 -53.72
CA GLU A 179 1.94 11.84 -54.72
C GLU A 179 1.15 12.06 -56.01
N LYS A 180 0.52 11.01 -56.55
CA LYS A 180 -0.26 11.08 -57.79
C LYS A 180 -1.48 11.99 -57.70
N GLU A 181 -2.21 11.93 -56.59
CA GLU A 181 -3.37 12.79 -56.36
C GLU A 181 -2.97 14.26 -56.19
N ARG A 182 -1.80 14.53 -55.58
CA ARG A 182 -1.25 15.89 -55.50
C ARG A 182 -0.83 16.43 -56.87
N ASP A 183 -0.23 15.61 -57.73
CA ASP A 183 0.10 15.98 -59.12
C ASP A 183 -1.17 16.36 -59.90
N GLU A 184 -2.31 15.77 -59.56
CA GLU A 184 -3.63 16.07 -60.13
C GLU A 184 -4.38 17.21 -59.40
N GLY A 185 -3.77 17.83 -58.40
CA GLY A 185 -4.32 18.98 -57.67
C GLY A 185 -5.20 18.65 -56.46
N ASN A 186 -5.32 17.37 -56.08
CA ASN A 186 -6.08 16.94 -54.90
C ASN A 186 -5.21 17.01 -53.63
N THR A 187 -5.30 18.14 -52.92
CA THR A 187 -4.49 18.43 -51.72
C THR A 187 -5.20 18.16 -50.39
N ASP A 188 -6.51 17.88 -50.41
CA ASP A 188 -7.33 17.59 -49.21
C ASP A 188 -7.37 16.10 -48.85
N LEU A 189 -6.80 15.24 -49.70
CA LEU A 189 -6.72 13.80 -49.45
C LEU A 189 -5.71 13.49 -48.34
N ILE A 190 -6.16 12.72 -47.34
CA ILE A 190 -5.30 12.22 -46.26
C ILE A 190 -4.92 10.75 -46.49
N GLY A 191 -3.74 10.38 -46.01
CA GLY A 191 -3.21 9.02 -46.13
C GLY A 191 -3.84 8.04 -45.14
N TYR A 192 -3.54 8.23 -43.86
CA TYR A 192 -4.03 7.40 -42.75
C TYR A 192 -4.21 8.22 -41.47
N ASN A 193 -5.31 7.99 -40.73
CA ASN A 193 -5.67 8.77 -39.56
C ASN A 193 -5.01 8.32 -38.25
N GLY A 194 -4.45 7.11 -38.11
CA GLY A 194 -3.84 6.63 -36.87
C GLY A 194 -4.82 6.37 -35.71
N PHE A 195 -5.77 7.29 -35.49
CA PHE A 195 -6.79 7.33 -34.46
C PHE A 195 -6.18 7.30 -33.05
N ILE A 196 -5.21 8.17 -32.79
CA ILE A 196 -4.48 8.29 -31.51
C ILE A 196 -4.73 9.68 -30.91
N PRO A 197 -5.95 9.96 -30.39
CA PRO A 197 -6.29 11.25 -29.83
C PRO A 197 -5.71 11.42 -28.42
N ASP A 198 -6.04 12.52 -27.72
CA ASP A 198 -5.46 12.84 -26.40
C ASP A 198 -6.22 12.23 -25.21
N TYR A 199 -7.28 11.45 -25.47
CA TYR A 199 -8.11 10.80 -24.45
C TYR A 199 -7.87 9.29 -24.44
N GLU A 200 -8.74 8.55 -23.73
CA GLU A 200 -8.61 7.11 -23.50
C GLU A 200 -8.33 6.30 -24.78
N THR A 201 -8.90 6.65 -25.94
CA THR A 201 -8.66 5.90 -27.19
C THR A 201 -7.17 5.80 -27.59
N ASN A 202 -6.32 6.74 -27.14
CA ASN A 202 -4.87 6.76 -27.42
C ASN A 202 -4.18 5.41 -27.19
N LEU A 203 -4.23 4.91 -25.95
CA LEU A 203 -3.44 3.76 -25.53
C LEU A 203 -3.92 2.49 -26.23
N SER A 204 -5.23 2.28 -26.26
CA SER A 204 -5.84 1.16 -27.00
C SER A 204 -5.42 1.14 -28.48
N SER A 205 -5.36 2.30 -29.14
CA SER A 205 -4.91 2.40 -30.54
C SER A 205 -3.44 2.06 -30.74
N VAL A 206 -2.60 2.37 -29.77
CA VAL A 206 -1.17 2.06 -29.80
C VAL A 206 -0.96 0.58 -29.54
N GLU A 207 -1.69 0.02 -28.59
CA GLU A 207 -1.62 -1.40 -28.28
C GLU A 207 -2.17 -2.29 -29.39
N GLU A 208 -3.19 -1.88 -30.12
CA GLU A 208 -3.59 -2.54 -31.38
C GLU A 208 -2.41 -2.70 -32.32
N PHE A 209 -1.63 -1.62 -32.45
CA PHE A 209 -0.47 -1.61 -33.31
C PHE A 209 0.64 -2.52 -32.76
N VAL A 210 0.95 -2.45 -31.47
CA VAL A 210 1.91 -3.35 -30.80
C VAL A 210 1.47 -4.81 -30.92
N TYR A 211 0.21 -5.10 -30.67
CA TYR A 211 -0.38 -6.43 -30.80
C TYR A 211 -0.20 -6.94 -32.25
N SER A 212 -0.42 -6.10 -33.26
CA SER A 212 -0.26 -6.48 -34.67
C SER A 212 1.18 -6.86 -35.10
N PHE A 213 2.18 -6.69 -34.23
CA PHE A 213 3.58 -7.05 -34.45
C PHE A 213 3.96 -8.46 -33.99
N ARG A 214 2.98 -9.22 -33.48
CA ARG A 214 3.14 -10.62 -33.09
C ARG A 214 3.71 -11.49 -34.22
N GLU A 215 4.36 -12.58 -33.81
CA GLU A 215 4.97 -13.51 -34.76
C GLU A 215 3.93 -14.25 -35.60
N ASN A 216 2.78 -14.59 -35.00
CA ASN A 216 1.59 -15.20 -35.60
C ASN A 216 0.32 -14.84 -34.80
N GLU A 217 -0.86 -15.23 -35.30
CA GLU A 217 -2.17 -14.93 -34.71
C GLU A 217 -2.31 -15.37 -33.25
N ASP A 218 -1.86 -16.58 -32.92
CA ASP A 218 -1.95 -17.20 -31.59
C ASP A 218 -0.88 -16.72 -30.59
N SER A 219 0.06 -15.88 -31.02
CA SER A 219 1.10 -15.36 -30.13
C SER A 219 0.49 -14.45 -29.07
N ALA A 220 1.09 -14.44 -27.88
CA ALA A 220 0.69 -13.54 -26.80
C ALA A 220 1.02 -12.08 -27.12
N PHE A 221 0.36 -11.15 -26.42
CA PHE A 221 0.66 -9.73 -26.52
C PHE A 221 2.16 -9.46 -26.27
N PRO A 222 2.86 -8.70 -27.13
CA PRO A 222 4.29 -8.43 -26.95
C PRO A 222 4.58 -7.67 -25.66
N ASP A 223 5.52 -8.18 -24.87
CA ASP A 223 6.02 -7.47 -23.70
C ASP A 223 6.77 -6.20 -24.15
N TYR A 224 6.58 -5.08 -23.45
CA TYR A 224 7.30 -3.83 -23.72
C TYR A 224 8.81 -3.93 -23.43
N HIS A 225 9.25 -4.96 -22.69
CA HIS A 225 10.66 -5.33 -22.54
C HIS A 225 11.24 -5.99 -23.81
N ASP A 226 10.41 -6.48 -24.72
CA ASP A 226 10.83 -7.16 -25.93
C ASP A 226 11.14 -6.16 -27.07
N ASN A 227 12.10 -6.54 -27.91
CA ASN A 227 12.43 -5.86 -29.15
C ASN A 227 11.21 -5.76 -30.09
N THR A 228 10.24 -6.66 -29.99
CA THR A 228 8.99 -6.62 -30.76
C THR A 228 8.19 -5.33 -30.50
N ALA A 229 8.00 -4.94 -29.24
CA ALA A 229 7.31 -3.70 -28.89
C ALA A 229 8.10 -2.46 -29.36
N SER A 230 9.43 -2.49 -29.22
CA SER A 230 10.31 -1.43 -29.74
C SER A 230 10.17 -1.26 -31.27
N LYS A 231 10.12 -2.36 -32.02
CA LYS A 231 9.91 -2.35 -33.48
C LYS A 231 8.54 -1.81 -33.84
N ALA A 232 7.49 -2.20 -33.11
CA ALA A 232 6.14 -1.72 -33.33
C ALA A 232 6.05 -0.20 -33.12
N LEU A 233 6.54 0.32 -31.99
CA LEU A 233 6.52 1.76 -31.72
C LEU A 233 7.35 2.56 -32.73
N THR A 234 8.50 2.01 -33.16
CA THR A 234 9.31 2.63 -34.22
C THR A 234 8.54 2.69 -35.54
N LYS A 235 7.87 1.61 -35.95
CA LYS A 235 7.05 1.59 -37.17
C LYS A 235 5.84 2.53 -37.05
N LEU A 236 5.20 2.60 -35.89
CA LEU A 236 4.08 3.51 -35.65
C LEU A 236 4.49 4.96 -35.87
N LYS A 237 5.67 5.35 -35.36
CA LYS A 237 6.25 6.67 -35.60
C LYS A 237 6.60 6.88 -37.09
N GLN A 238 7.13 5.86 -37.76
CA GLN A 238 7.37 5.90 -39.21
C GLN A 238 6.07 6.17 -40.00
N ILE A 239 4.97 5.47 -39.69
CA ILE A 239 3.66 5.68 -40.32
C ILE A 239 3.21 7.14 -40.14
N LYS A 240 3.28 7.64 -38.90
CA LYS A 240 2.92 9.02 -38.57
C LYS A 240 3.74 10.02 -39.40
N ASP A 241 5.06 9.81 -39.49
CA ASP A 241 5.98 10.77 -40.10
C ASP A 241 5.98 10.71 -41.64
N GLU A 242 5.68 9.55 -42.23
CA GLU A 242 5.79 9.35 -43.68
C GLU A 242 4.46 9.50 -44.45
N ILE A 243 3.32 9.14 -43.84
CA ILE A 243 2.03 9.05 -44.55
C ILE A 243 0.86 9.73 -43.85
N SER A 244 1.13 10.49 -42.79
CA SER A 244 0.13 11.27 -42.06
C SER A 244 0.70 12.64 -41.64
N SER A 245 -0.13 13.43 -40.97
CA SER A 245 0.31 14.63 -40.25
C SER A 245 0.05 14.43 -38.76
N SER A 246 0.73 15.18 -37.88
CA SER A 246 0.47 15.07 -36.43
C SER A 246 -0.99 15.37 -36.06
N GLU A 247 -1.65 16.25 -36.81
CA GLU A 247 -3.07 16.58 -36.63
C GLU A 247 -3.98 15.42 -37.06
N ILE A 248 -3.76 14.89 -38.27
CA ILE A 248 -4.55 13.78 -38.80
C ILE A 248 -4.34 12.51 -37.99
N PHE A 249 -3.10 12.25 -37.52
CA PHE A 249 -2.78 11.09 -36.69
C PHE A 249 -3.48 11.13 -35.31
N ARG A 250 -3.89 12.33 -34.87
CA ARG A 250 -4.62 12.61 -33.64
C ARG A 250 -6.12 12.79 -33.87
N ALA A 251 -6.62 12.46 -35.05
CA ALA A 251 -8.04 12.59 -35.37
C ALA A 251 -8.88 11.88 -34.29
N ASN A 252 -9.84 12.63 -33.77
CA ASN A 252 -10.84 12.12 -32.82
C ASN A 252 -12.01 11.49 -33.58
N ASP A 253 -13.05 11.13 -32.84
CA ASP A 253 -14.25 10.49 -33.39
C ASP A 253 -14.93 11.38 -34.45
N GLU A 254 -15.13 12.67 -34.16
CA GLU A 254 -15.82 13.61 -35.04
C GLU A 254 -15.08 13.81 -36.37
N GLU A 255 -13.77 14.09 -36.32
CA GLU A 255 -12.97 14.28 -37.53
C GLU A 255 -12.87 12.98 -38.34
N THR A 256 -12.76 11.83 -37.67
CA THR A 256 -12.73 10.53 -38.36
C THR A 256 -14.06 10.23 -39.06
N ILE A 257 -15.21 10.49 -38.41
CA ILE A 257 -16.54 10.33 -39.01
C ILE A 257 -16.71 11.24 -40.22
N LYS A 258 -16.32 12.51 -40.12
CA LYS A 258 -16.36 13.46 -41.23
C LYS A 258 -15.55 12.97 -42.45
N ARG A 259 -14.42 12.30 -42.22
CA ARG A 259 -13.60 11.70 -43.29
C ARG A 259 -14.25 10.45 -43.87
N LEU A 260 -14.85 9.60 -43.04
CA LEU A 260 -15.65 8.44 -43.48
C LEU A 260 -16.82 8.86 -44.36
N ASP A 261 -17.49 9.97 -44.03
CA ASP A 261 -18.62 10.50 -44.81
C ASP A 261 -18.17 11.12 -46.14
N SER A 262 -17.08 11.89 -46.11
CA SER A 262 -16.62 12.66 -47.27
C SER A 262 -15.88 11.85 -48.33
N GLY A 263 -15.37 10.65 -48.01
CA GLY A 263 -14.58 9.84 -48.96
C GLY A 263 -13.15 10.34 -49.18
N LYS A 264 -12.69 11.34 -48.40
CA LYS A 264 -11.42 12.05 -48.61
C LYS A 264 -10.24 11.50 -47.81
N ALA A 265 -10.15 10.19 -47.71
CA ALA A 265 -9.02 9.48 -47.11
C ALA A 265 -8.74 8.20 -47.88
N ILE A 266 -7.47 7.81 -48.00
CA ILE A 266 -7.08 6.52 -48.60
C ILE A 266 -7.40 5.39 -47.63
N PHE A 267 -6.93 5.52 -46.39
CA PHE A 267 -7.15 4.57 -45.31
C PHE A 267 -7.65 5.28 -44.05
N LEU A 268 -8.62 4.69 -43.36
CA LEU A 268 -9.08 5.14 -42.05
C LEU A 268 -9.18 3.95 -41.10
N LYS A 269 -8.72 4.12 -39.87
CA LYS A 269 -9.03 3.22 -38.76
C LYS A 269 -10.15 3.84 -37.94
N PHE A 270 -11.24 3.11 -37.76
CA PHE A 270 -12.33 3.53 -36.87
C PHE A 270 -13.15 2.34 -36.38
N TRP A 271 -14.01 2.59 -35.38
CA TRP A 271 -15.02 1.64 -34.91
C TRP A 271 -15.94 1.17 -36.06
N ASP A 272 -16.68 0.09 -35.86
CA ASP A 272 -17.73 -0.30 -36.80
C ASP A 272 -18.79 0.81 -36.87
N TYR A 273 -18.93 1.42 -38.05
CA TYR A 273 -19.77 2.59 -38.25
C TYR A 273 -20.70 2.35 -39.45
N PRO A 274 -22.03 2.38 -39.25
CA PRO A 274 -22.98 1.98 -40.28
C PRO A 274 -23.14 3.00 -41.42
N LYS A 275 -22.84 4.28 -41.17
CA LYS A 275 -23.01 5.36 -42.15
C LYS A 275 -21.64 5.72 -42.75
N VAL A 276 -21.17 4.93 -43.72
CA VAL A 276 -19.88 5.18 -44.39
C VAL A 276 -20.09 5.45 -45.88
N ASN A 277 -19.25 6.31 -46.46
CA ASN A 277 -19.25 6.53 -47.90
C ASN A 277 -18.98 5.22 -48.66
N SER A 278 -19.72 4.98 -49.74
CA SER A 278 -19.67 3.73 -50.50
C SER A 278 -18.34 3.42 -51.17
N VAL A 279 -17.43 4.40 -51.27
CA VAL A 279 -16.06 4.18 -51.77
C VAL A 279 -15.23 3.30 -50.83
N TYR A 280 -15.63 3.20 -49.56
CA TYR A 280 -14.88 2.47 -48.55
C TYR A 280 -15.29 1.00 -48.48
N ASN A 281 -14.29 0.13 -48.57
CA ASN A 281 -14.42 -1.27 -48.16
C ASN A 281 -13.86 -1.46 -46.75
N LYS A 282 -14.53 -2.27 -45.92
CA LYS A 282 -14.19 -2.54 -44.52
C LYS A 282 -13.46 -3.88 -44.39
N THR A 283 -12.29 -3.90 -43.76
CA THR A 283 -11.52 -5.12 -43.45
C THR A 283 -10.91 -5.09 -42.06
N ILE A 284 -10.35 -6.21 -41.60
CA ILE A 284 -9.51 -6.24 -40.40
C ILE A 284 -8.32 -5.26 -40.53
N LEU A 285 -7.78 -4.87 -39.37
CA LEU A 285 -6.56 -4.06 -39.31
C LEU A 285 -5.35 -4.85 -39.84
N LEU A 286 -4.33 -4.12 -40.27
CA LEU A 286 -3.10 -4.72 -40.79
C LEU A 286 -2.15 -5.10 -39.65
N GLY A 287 -1.16 -5.91 -39.98
CA GLY A 287 -0.07 -6.23 -39.09
C GLY A 287 1.29 -6.16 -39.77
N ASN A 288 2.31 -6.49 -39.01
CA ASN A 288 3.69 -6.56 -39.50
C ASN A 288 3.88 -7.70 -40.53
N LYS A 289 3.05 -8.75 -40.43
CA LYS A 289 3.03 -9.89 -41.35
C LYS A 289 1.62 -10.10 -41.87
N LYS A 290 1.51 -10.62 -43.09
CA LYS A 290 0.24 -11.02 -43.70
C LYS A 290 -0.51 -12.00 -42.77
N GLY A 291 -1.80 -11.72 -42.55
CA GLY A 291 -2.68 -12.53 -41.71
C GLY A 291 -2.54 -12.30 -40.21
N VAL A 292 -1.60 -11.47 -39.75
CA VAL A 292 -1.54 -11.03 -38.35
C VAL A 292 -2.21 -9.67 -38.25
N SER A 293 -3.08 -9.50 -37.26
CA SER A 293 -3.77 -8.24 -36.98
C SER A 293 -3.96 -8.02 -35.48
N GLY A 294 -4.55 -6.89 -35.12
CA GLY A 294 -4.86 -6.58 -33.74
C GLY A 294 -5.89 -5.47 -33.62
N THR A 295 -7.01 -5.76 -32.94
CA THR A 295 -8.02 -4.75 -32.61
C THR A 295 -8.34 -4.75 -31.11
N SER A 296 -8.52 -3.55 -30.57
CA SER A 296 -9.04 -3.35 -29.22
C SER A 296 -10.56 -3.49 -29.23
N ILE A 297 -11.13 -3.58 -28.05
CA ILE A 297 -12.51 -4.00 -27.88
C ILE A 297 -13.26 -2.87 -27.20
N GLY A 298 -14.35 -2.46 -27.83
CA GLY A 298 -15.36 -1.58 -27.27
C GLY A 298 -16.67 -2.32 -27.06
N GLY A 299 -17.71 -1.56 -26.74
CA GLY A 299 -19.04 -2.09 -26.46
C GLY A 299 -19.33 -2.19 -24.96
N TYR A 300 -20.45 -2.82 -24.66
CA TYR A 300 -21.06 -2.79 -23.34
C TYR A 300 -21.24 -4.19 -22.76
N ASN A 301 -20.84 -4.31 -21.50
CA ASN A 301 -21.13 -5.46 -20.66
C ASN A 301 -22.37 -5.20 -19.80
N MET A 302 -23.09 -6.26 -19.45
CA MET A 302 -24.19 -6.23 -18.48
C MET A 302 -23.84 -7.08 -17.26
N SER A 303 -24.02 -6.53 -16.07
CA SER A 303 -23.79 -7.21 -14.79
C SER A 303 -24.88 -6.89 -13.78
N ILE A 304 -25.08 -7.79 -12.81
CA ILE A 304 -26.07 -7.62 -11.73
C ILE A 304 -25.37 -7.04 -10.50
N ASN A 305 -26.00 -6.07 -9.84
CA ASN A 305 -25.50 -5.52 -8.58
C ASN A 305 -25.47 -6.60 -7.49
N LYS A 306 -24.33 -6.79 -6.83
CA LYS A 306 -24.20 -7.75 -5.73
C LYS A 306 -25.09 -7.40 -4.52
N ARG A 307 -25.52 -6.14 -4.42
CA ARG A 307 -26.26 -5.58 -3.27
C ARG A 307 -27.77 -5.43 -3.51
N ILE A 308 -28.33 -6.07 -4.56
CA ILE A 308 -29.78 -6.01 -4.78
C ILE A 308 -30.57 -6.58 -3.60
N PRO A 309 -31.78 -6.06 -3.33
CA PRO A 309 -32.67 -6.66 -2.34
C PRO A 309 -33.00 -8.11 -2.71
N GLN A 310 -33.12 -8.98 -1.71
CA GLN A 310 -33.47 -10.39 -1.94
C GLN A 310 -34.82 -10.54 -2.67
N SER A 311 -35.75 -9.60 -2.47
CA SER A 311 -37.04 -9.55 -3.18
C SER A 311 -36.92 -9.30 -4.68
N HIS A 312 -35.80 -8.72 -5.16
CA HIS A 312 -35.58 -8.45 -6.58
C HIS A 312 -34.84 -9.59 -7.28
N LYS A 313 -34.15 -10.46 -6.53
CA LYS A 313 -33.16 -11.40 -7.08
C LYS A 313 -33.71 -12.27 -8.21
N GLU A 314 -34.83 -12.93 -8.02
CA GLU A 314 -35.41 -13.82 -9.03
C GLU A 314 -35.83 -13.05 -10.29
N SER A 315 -36.47 -11.89 -10.13
CA SER A 315 -36.87 -11.02 -11.23
C SER A 315 -35.67 -10.49 -12.00
N THR A 316 -34.61 -10.03 -11.31
CA THR A 316 -33.37 -9.56 -11.94
C THR A 316 -32.69 -10.66 -12.73
N ILE A 317 -32.65 -11.90 -12.20
CA ILE A 317 -32.08 -13.05 -12.91
C ILE A 317 -32.88 -13.39 -14.17
N GLU A 318 -34.22 -13.35 -14.10
CA GLU A 318 -35.08 -13.60 -15.28
C GLU A 318 -34.89 -12.51 -16.35
N THR A 319 -34.83 -11.24 -15.94
CA THR A 319 -34.48 -10.13 -16.84
C THR A 319 -33.12 -10.33 -17.50
N PHE A 320 -32.10 -10.66 -16.70
CA PHE A 320 -30.76 -10.89 -17.20
C PHE A 320 -30.70 -12.05 -18.20
N LYS A 321 -31.40 -13.16 -17.92
CA LYS A 321 -31.52 -14.32 -18.83
C LYS A 321 -32.15 -13.96 -20.17
N TYR A 322 -33.20 -13.14 -20.16
CA TYR A 322 -33.84 -12.70 -21.39
C TYR A 322 -32.88 -11.88 -22.25
N ILE A 323 -32.21 -10.90 -21.64
CA ILE A 323 -31.31 -9.98 -22.34
C ILE A 323 -30.08 -10.71 -22.90
N ALA A 324 -29.50 -11.63 -22.13
CA ALA A 324 -28.36 -12.46 -22.55
C ALA A 324 -28.76 -13.67 -23.42
N SER A 325 -30.04 -13.81 -23.79
CA SER A 325 -30.50 -14.96 -24.55
C SER A 325 -29.97 -14.92 -25.99
N ARG A 326 -29.64 -16.10 -26.55
CA ARG A 326 -29.27 -16.23 -27.97
C ARG A 326 -30.32 -15.63 -28.90
N LYS A 327 -31.61 -15.71 -28.55
CA LYS A 327 -32.71 -15.16 -29.36
C LYS A 327 -32.64 -13.64 -29.46
N LEU A 328 -32.53 -12.94 -28.33
CA LEU A 328 -32.47 -11.49 -28.32
C LEU A 328 -31.17 -10.99 -28.97
N GLN A 329 -30.05 -11.63 -28.65
CA GLN A 329 -28.75 -11.32 -29.25
C GLN A 329 -28.76 -11.49 -30.77
N LYS A 330 -29.39 -12.56 -31.31
CA LYS A 330 -29.57 -12.75 -32.76
C LYS A 330 -30.44 -11.65 -33.39
N LYS A 331 -31.52 -11.24 -32.70
CA LYS A 331 -32.41 -10.16 -33.18
C LYS A 331 -31.62 -8.86 -33.38
N TYR A 332 -30.92 -8.38 -32.36
CA TYR A 332 -30.15 -7.13 -32.44
C TYR A 332 -28.95 -7.20 -33.38
N LEU A 333 -28.33 -8.37 -33.51
CA LEU A 333 -27.29 -8.59 -34.51
C LEU A 333 -27.82 -8.38 -35.93
N MET A 334 -29.01 -8.89 -36.24
CA MET A 334 -29.60 -8.81 -37.58
C MET A 334 -30.28 -7.46 -37.86
N GLU A 335 -31.01 -6.91 -36.89
CA GLU A 335 -31.82 -5.69 -37.10
C GLU A 335 -30.98 -4.41 -36.93
N ASN A 336 -30.04 -4.39 -35.98
CA ASN A 336 -29.29 -3.19 -35.61
C ASN A 336 -27.79 -3.28 -35.94
N HIS A 337 -27.33 -4.39 -36.56
CA HIS A 337 -25.90 -4.67 -36.77
C HIS A 337 -25.08 -4.64 -35.47
N SER A 338 -25.72 -4.95 -34.33
CA SER A 338 -25.06 -4.98 -33.03
C SER A 338 -24.30 -6.29 -32.87
N ILE A 339 -22.98 -6.24 -33.04
CA ILE A 339 -22.09 -7.41 -32.92
C ILE A 339 -22.32 -8.06 -31.55
N SER A 340 -22.69 -9.34 -31.55
CA SER A 340 -22.95 -10.13 -30.35
C SER A 340 -21.67 -10.81 -29.84
N GLY A 341 -21.59 -10.99 -28.52
CA GLY A 341 -20.57 -11.83 -27.87
C GLY A 341 -20.82 -13.33 -27.94
N ILE A 342 -21.88 -13.78 -28.60
CA ILE A 342 -22.14 -15.21 -28.83
C ILE A 342 -21.54 -15.62 -30.17
N ASN A 343 -20.32 -16.18 -30.15
CA ASN A 343 -19.58 -16.53 -31.37
C ASN A 343 -20.33 -17.51 -32.28
N ASN A 344 -21.11 -18.44 -31.70
CA ASN A 344 -21.89 -19.41 -32.48
C ASN A 344 -22.98 -18.76 -33.35
N LEU A 345 -23.31 -17.47 -33.18
CA LEU A 345 -24.19 -16.76 -34.11
C LEU A 345 -23.54 -16.55 -35.48
N TYR A 346 -22.20 -16.46 -35.57
CA TYR A 346 -21.48 -16.26 -36.82
C TYR A 346 -21.24 -17.56 -37.62
N THR A 347 -21.92 -18.63 -37.24
CA THR A 347 -22.05 -19.87 -38.02
C THR A 347 -23.50 -20.10 -38.49
N ASP A 348 -24.43 -19.23 -38.09
CA ASP A 348 -25.85 -19.30 -38.45
C ASP A 348 -26.05 -18.72 -39.87
N LYS A 349 -26.63 -19.52 -40.77
CA LYS A 349 -26.78 -19.16 -42.18
C LYS A 349 -27.63 -17.91 -42.39
N GLU A 350 -28.63 -17.67 -41.55
CA GLU A 350 -29.48 -16.47 -41.67
C GLU A 350 -28.70 -15.23 -41.25
N VAL A 351 -27.89 -15.34 -40.19
CA VAL A 351 -27.01 -14.24 -39.75
C VAL A 351 -26.01 -13.91 -40.85
N CYS A 352 -25.37 -14.91 -41.44
CA CYS A 352 -24.32 -14.70 -42.45
C CYS A 352 -24.82 -14.23 -43.82
N GLN A 353 -26.13 -14.17 -44.03
CA GLN A 353 -26.72 -13.50 -45.20
C GLN A 353 -26.77 -11.98 -45.06
N ILE A 354 -26.80 -11.48 -43.82
CA ILE A 354 -26.92 -10.05 -43.50
C ILE A 354 -25.57 -9.51 -43.03
N ILE A 355 -24.88 -10.27 -42.18
CA ILE A 355 -23.61 -9.91 -41.57
C ILE A 355 -22.48 -10.63 -42.31
N ASN A 356 -21.38 -9.93 -42.56
CA ASN A 356 -20.17 -10.54 -43.08
C ASN A 356 -19.48 -11.38 -41.99
N CYS A 357 -19.98 -12.61 -41.78
CA CYS A 357 -19.47 -13.53 -40.77
C CYS A 357 -17.98 -13.87 -40.98
N ASP A 358 -17.50 -13.95 -42.23
CA ASP A 358 -16.09 -14.22 -42.52
C ASP A 358 -15.19 -13.09 -42.00
N LEU A 359 -15.63 -11.84 -42.15
CA LEU A 359 -14.95 -10.70 -41.57
C LEU A 359 -14.96 -10.77 -40.04
N ILE A 360 -16.10 -11.05 -39.40
CA ILE A 360 -16.18 -11.13 -37.94
C ILE A 360 -15.33 -12.27 -37.38
N ASN A 361 -15.37 -13.44 -38.01
CA ASN A 361 -14.60 -14.62 -37.60
C ASN A 361 -13.08 -14.48 -37.82
N SER A 362 -12.63 -13.49 -38.61
CA SER A 362 -11.20 -13.21 -38.83
C SER A 362 -10.63 -12.13 -37.89
N ILE A 363 -11.44 -11.60 -36.97
CA ILE A 363 -11.01 -10.56 -36.03
C ILE A 363 -10.07 -11.14 -34.98
N GLN A 364 -8.87 -10.57 -34.90
CA GLN A 364 -7.90 -10.86 -33.84
C GLN A 364 -7.97 -9.75 -32.78
N SER A 365 -8.83 -9.94 -31.79
CA SER A 365 -9.00 -8.98 -30.71
C SER A 365 -8.13 -9.30 -29.49
N PHE A 366 -7.90 -8.31 -28.63
CA PHE A 366 -7.30 -8.49 -27.32
C PHE A 366 -8.00 -7.63 -26.28
N TYR A 367 -8.01 -8.09 -25.03
CA TYR A 367 -8.46 -7.31 -23.89
C TYR A 367 -7.32 -7.15 -22.88
N HIS A 368 -6.82 -5.91 -22.73
CA HIS A 368 -5.82 -5.59 -21.71
C HIS A 368 -6.48 -5.00 -20.45
N ARG A 369 -6.07 -5.48 -19.28
CA ARG A 369 -6.59 -5.01 -17.99
C ARG A 369 -5.65 -3.97 -17.40
N TYR A 370 -5.99 -2.69 -17.52
CA TYR A 370 -5.19 -1.62 -16.94
C TYR A 370 -5.54 -1.33 -15.50
N ASP A 371 -4.50 -1.03 -14.71
CA ASP A 371 -4.64 -0.20 -13.53
C ASP A 371 -4.84 1.27 -13.96
N GLU A 372 -5.80 1.95 -13.33
CA GLU A 372 -6.16 3.35 -13.63
C GLU A 372 -4.96 4.30 -13.52
N TYR A 373 -4.05 4.05 -12.57
CA TYR A 373 -2.87 4.88 -12.36
C TYR A 373 -1.86 4.70 -13.49
N TYR A 374 -1.57 3.45 -13.88
CA TYR A 374 -0.61 3.16 -14.93
C TYR A 374 -1.09 3.66 -16.29
N TYR A 375 -2.39 3.55 -16.56
CA TYR A 375 -3.00 4.00 -17.81
C TYR A 375 -2.61 5.44 -18.20
N GLY A 376 -2.70 6.37 -17.24
CA GLY A 376 -2.38 7.78 -17.48
C GLY A 376 -0.90 8.00 -17.84
N LEU A 377 -0.01 7.27 -17.17
CA LEU A 377 1.43 7.34 -17.40
C LEU A 377 1.81 6.74 -18.77
N TYR A 378 1.26 5.58 -19.13
CA TYR A 378 1.46 4.97 -20.46
C TYR A 378 1.06 5.95 -21.56
N ARG A 379 -0.13 6.55 -21.44
CA ARG A 379 -0.63 7.55 -22.39
C ARG A 379 0.32 8.74 -22.50
N GLU A 380 0.78 9.28 -21.38
CA GLU A 380 1.69 10.43 -21.39
C GLU A 380 3.02 10.12 -22.09
N MET A 381 3.62 8.96 -21.80
CA MET A 381 4.89 8.55 -22.40
C MET A 381 4.76 8.30 -23.91
N ILE A 382 3.71 7.61 -24.35
CA ILE A 382 3.45 7.39 -25.78
C ILE A 382 3.16 8.72 -26.49
N TYR A 383 2.36 9.59 -25.87
CA TYR A 383 2.09 10.92 -26.40
C TYR A 383 3.40 11.73 -26.57
N LYS A 384 4.26 11.72 -25.55
CA LYS A 384 5.57 12.37 -25.60
C LYS A 384 6.42 11.83 -26.74
N TYR A 385 6.47 10.51 -26.93
CA TYR A 385 7.22 9.86 -28.00
C TYR A 385 6.73 10.22 -29.41
N LEU A 386 5.41 10.17 -29.63
CA LEU A 386 4.81 10.39 -30.94
C LEU A 386 4.76 11.87 -31.34
N TYR A 387 4.54 12.79 -30.38
CA TYR A 387 4.22 14.19 -30.71
C TYR A 387 5.20 15.22 -30.16
N ASN A 388 5.95 14.93 -29.08
CA ASN A 388 6.83 15.90 -28.42
C ASN A 388 8.32 15.52 -28.48
N ASN A 389 8.74 14.80 -29.53
CA ASN A 389 10.13 14.37 -29.73
C ASN A 389 10.73 13.56 -28.56
N GLY A 390 9.90 12.85 -27.79
CA GLY A 390 10.37 11.90 -26.78
C GLY A 390 11.23 10.79 -27.40
N SER A 391 12.15 10.24 -26.61
CA SER A 391 12.96 9.10 -27.04
C SER A 391 12.22 7.78 -26.81
N LEU A 392 12.46 6.79 -27.67
CA LEU A 392 11.89 5.46 -27.51
C LEU A 392 12.45 4.78 -26.25
N GLU A 393 13.74 4.97 -25.98
CA GLU A 393 14.42 4.39 -24.81
C GLU A 393 13.83 4.91 -23.50
N GLU A 394 13.58 6.22 -23.38
CA GLU A 394 12.92 6.80 -22.19
C GLU A 394 11.49 6.26 -22.04
N THR A 395 10.76 6.19 -23.16
CA THR A 395 9.38 5.69 -23.20
C THR A 395 9.31 4.25 -22.73
N LEU A 396 10.13 3.37 -23.29
CA LEU A 396 10.20 1.97 -22.90
C LEU A 396 10.74 1.81 -21.48
N HIS A 397 11.75 2.57 -21.06
CA HIS A 397 12.29 2.50 -19.70
C HIS A 397 11.21 2.79 -18.66
N VAL A 398 10.42 3.85 -18.85
CA VAL A 398 9.33 4.19 -17.93
C VAL A 398 8.25 3.11 -17.98
N ILE A 399 7.77 2.75 -19.17
CA ILE A 399 6.72 1.73 -19.35
C ILE A 399 7.10 0.38 -18.69
N ASN A 400 8.33 -0.07 -18.94
CA ASN A 400 8.89 -1.31 -18.39
C ASN A 400 9.12 -1.24 -16.88
N GLY A 401 9.48 -0.05 -16.38
CA GLY A 401 9.76 0.17 -14.96
C GLY A 401 8.52 0.16 -14.06
N ILE A 402 7.32 0.31 -14.63
CA ILE A 402 6.06 0.53 -13.88
C ILE A 402 5.80 -0.51 -12.79
N ASN A 403 6.03 -1.80 -13.08
CA ASN A 403 5.80 -2.88 -12.12
C ASN A 403 7.04 -3.26 -11.31
N THR A 404 8.18 -2.59 -11.54
CA THR A 404 9.44 -2.88 -10.85
C THR A 404 9.68 -1.90 -9.72
N PHE A 405 9.53 -2.36 -8.48
CA PHE A 405 9.80 -1.56 -7.29
C PHE A 405 11.16 -1.88 -6.69
N SER A 406 12.00 -0.86 -6.57
CA SER A 406 13.26 -0.91 -5.86
C SER A 406 13.05 -0.83 -4.35
N PHE A 407 13.93 -1.51 -3.63
CA PHE A 407 14.00 -1.53 -2.17
C PHE A 407 15.45 -1.61 -1.71
N VAL A 408 15.69 -1.35 -0.43
CA VAL A 408 17.02 -1.50 0.18
C VAL A 408 17.28 -2.97 0.48
N ASP A 409 18.38 -3.52 -0.05
CA ASP A 409 18.78 -4.90 0.19
C ASP A 409 19.84 -4.97 1.31
N MET A 410 19.92 -6.14 1.95
CA MET A 410 20.98 -6.51 2.89
C MET A 410 22.18 -7.13 2.15
N ASN A 411 22.08 -7.44 0.86
CA ASN A 411 23.15 -8.04 0.07
C ASN A 411 24.01 -6.99 -0.64
N SER A 412 25.25 -7.36 -0.98
CA SER A 412 26.24 -6.51 -1.65
C SER A 412 26.00 -6.36 -3.17
N SER A 413 24.74 -6.23 -3.60
CA SER A 413 24.43 -5.96 -5.01
C SER A 413 24.67 -4.48 -5.35
N ASP A 414 25.09 -4.20 -6.58
CA ASP A 414 25.54 -2.88 -7.07
C ASP A 414 24.52 -1.73 -6.90
N THR A 415 23.26 -2.03 -6.57
CA THR A 415 22.18 -1.05 -6.42
C THR A 415 22.01 -0.51 -4.99
N SER A 416 22.59 -1.14 -3.94
CA SER A 416 22.35 -0.74 -2.54
C SER A 416 23.55 -0.85 -1.57
N THR A 417 24.76 -0.42 -1.98
CA THR A 417 25.95 -0.38 -1.12
C THR A 417 25.69 0.24 0.27
N SER A 418 24.84 1.25 0.35
CA SER A 418 24.44 1.89 1.61
C SER A 418 23.67 0.96 2.57
N GLY A 419 22.78 0.11 2.05
CA GLY A 419 21.99 -0.84 2.84
C GLY A 419 22.87 -1.89 3.51
N TYR A 420 23.81 -2.46 2.75
CA TYR A 420 24.76 -3.44 3.26
C TYR A 420 25.69 -2.87 4.34
N VAL A 421 26.19 -1.64 4.15
CA VAL A 421 27.04 -0.97 5.15
C VAL A 421 26.30 -0.78 6.48
N ILE A 422 25.04 -0.31 6.43
CA ILE A 422 24.20 -0.17 7.63
C ILE A 422 24.00 -1.53 8.32
N PHE A 423 23.75 -2.60 7.54
CA PHE A 423 23.56 -3.94 8.08
C PHE A 423 24.80 -4.42 8.86
N ILE A 424 26.01 -4.24 8.30
CA ILE A 424 27.27 -4.57 8.99
C ILE A 424 27.43 -3.76 10.29
N ILE A 425 27.15 -2.45 10.25
CA ILE A 425 27.26 -1.59 11.43
C ILE A 425 26.30 -2.05 12.53
N VAL A 426 25.07 -2.41 12.18
CA VAL A 426 24.07 -2.92 13.14
C VAL A 426 24.52 -4.25 13.75
N VAL A 427 24.90 -5.23 12.92
CA VAL A 427 25.33 -6.57 13.39
C VAL A 427 26.57 -6.48 14.26
N SER A 428 27.58 -5.70 13.87
CA SER A 428 28.79 -5.50 14.65
C SER A 428 28.51 -4.81 15.99
N SER A 429 27.65 -3.79 16.01
CA SER A 429 27.22 -3.10 17.23
C SER A 429 26.47 -4.03 18.19
N ILE A 430 25.52 -4.81 17.69
CA ILE A 430 24.77 -5.80 18.49
C ILE A 430 25.73 -6.83 19.07
N THR A 431 26.65 -7.36 18.26
CA THR A 431 27.65 -8.33 18.70
C THR A 431 28.51 -7.77 19.83
N LEU A 432 28.94 -6.51 19.72
CA LEU A 432 29.71 -5.83 20.75
C LEU A 432 28.93 -5.66 22.07
N ILE A 433 27.64 -5.31 21.99
CA ILE A 433 26.76 -5.20 23.17
C ILE A 433 26.57 -6.57 23.83
N VAL A 434 26.36 -7.63 23.04
CA VAL A 434 26.18 -8.99 23.58
C VAL A 434 27.45 -9.51 24.25
N LEU A 435 28.62 -9.33 23.62
CA LEU A 435 29.90 -9.75 24.21
C LEU A 435 30.19 -9.01 25.53
N SER A 436 29.78 -7.74 25.63
CA SER A 436 30.00 -6.94 26.84
C SER A 436 29.13 -7.35 28.03
N LEU A 437 28.07 -8.16 27.83
CA LEU A 437 27.26 -8.74 28.92
C LEU A 437 28.09 -9.60 29.89
N SER A 438 29.14 -10.25 29.38
CA SER A 438 30.06 -11.06 30.20
C SER A 438 30.68 -10.26 31.36
N LEU A 439 30.85 -8.95 31.20
CA LEU A 439 31.42 -8.07 32.23
C LEU A 439 30.44 -7.81 33.38
N LEU A 440 29.13 -7.79 33.10
CA LEU A 440 28.08 -7.60 34.12
C LEU A 440 28.01 -8.80 35.08
N CYS A 441 28.29 -10.00 34.58
CA CYS A 441 28.27 -11.25 35.36
C CYS A 441 29.51 -11.44 36.24
N ASN A 442 30.54 -10.60 36.11
CA ASN A 442 31.76 -10.73 36.91
C ASN A 442 31.59 -10.09 38.29
N TYR A 443 31.55 -10.92 39.35
CA TYR A 443 31.35 -10.47 40.74
C TYR A 443 32.36 -9.41 41.19
N ARG A 444 33.59 -9.41 40.66
CA ARG A 444 34.64 -8.45 41.02
C ARG A 444 34.37 -7.04 40.50
N LEU A 445 33.60 -6.92 39.42
CA LEU A 445 33.28 -5.65 38.79
C LEU A 445 31.94 -5.08 39.26
N ASN A 446 31.18 -5.83 40.06
CA ASN A 446 29.83 -5.48 40.51
C ASN A 446 29.77 -4.11 41.25
N MET A 447 30.82 -3.73 41.98
CA MET A 447 30.89 -2.44 42.67
C MET A 447 30.71 -1.24 41.70
N PHE A 448 31.24 -1.34 40.49
CA PHE A 448 31.15 -0.27 39.47
C PHE A 448 29.77 -0.20 38.81
N PHE A 449 28.96 -1.25 38.92
CA PHE A 449 27.61 -1.34 38.34
C PHE A 449 26.50 -1.13 39.38
N SER A 450 26.84 -0.88 40.64
CA SER A 450 25.93 -0.78 41.80
C SER A 450 24.82 0.29 41.69
N PHE A 451 24.92 1.24 40.75
CA PHE A 451 23.89 2.26 40.57
C PHE A 451 22.54 1.67 40.10
N PHE A 452 22.57 0.65 39.24
CA PHE A 452 21.40 -0.10 38.77
C PHE A 452 21.50 -1.57 39.21
N SER A 453 20.36 -2.20 39.50
CA SER A 453 20.33 -3.66 39.70
C SER A 453 20.69 -4.40 38.40
N THR A 454 21.24 -5.62 38.50
CA THR A 454 21.60 -6.46 37.33
C THR A 454 20.45 -6.61 36.33
N THR A 455 19.20 -6.79 36.79
CA THR A 455 18.02 -6.89 35.92
C THR A 455 17.70 -5.59 35.17
N SER A 456 18.01 -4.44 35.77
CA SER A 456 17.87 -3.13 35.10
C SER A 456 18.96 -2.92 34.04
N TRP A 457 20.19 -3.36 34.30
CA TRP A 457 21.26 -3.33 33.30
C TRP A 457 20.95 -4.22 32.10
N LEU A 458 20.48 -5.44 32.34
CA LEU A 458 20.05 -6.35 31.27
C LEU A 458 18.93 -5.73 30.43
N SER A 459 17.96 -5.07 31.07
CA SER A 459 16.88 -4.34 30.36
C SER A 459 17.42 -3.22 29.49
N ILE A 460 18.35 -2.39 29.98
CA ILE A 460 18.95 -1.28 29.23
C ILE A 460 19.72 -1.80 28.01
N LEU A 461 20.56 -2.82 28.19
CA LEU A 461 21.36 -3.41 27.11
C LEU A 461 20.48 -4.11 26.06
N PHE A 462 19.47 -4.86 26.51
CA PHE A 462 18.50 -5.47 25.62
C PHE A 462 17.67 -4.41 24.87
N GLY A 463 17.29 -3.32 25.55
CA GLY A 463 16.62 -2.18 24.94
C GLY A 463 17.44 -1.57 23.79
N ASN A 464 18.75 -1.39 23.95
CA ASN A 464 19.62 -0.90 22.87
C ASN A 464 19.66 -1.85 21.66
N ILE A 465 19.66 -3.17 21.90
CA ILE A 465 19.56 -4.17 20.83
C ILE A 465 18.22 -4.05 20.11
N VAL A 466 17.12 -3.97 20.86
CA VAL A 466 15.76 -3.84 20.29
C VAL A 466 15.61 -2.54 19.49
N ILE A 467 16.17 -1.42 19.96
CA ILE A 467 16.19 -0.16 19.20
C ILE A 467 16.87 -0.37 17.84
N MET A 468 18.05 -1.01 17.80
CA MET A 468 18.75 -1.31 16.55
C MET A 468 17.96 -2.25 15.63
N LEU A 469 17.27 -3.24 16.19
CA LEU A 469 16.45 -4.18 15.43
C LEU A 469 15.26 -3.50 14.72
N SER A 470 14.88 -2.27 15.11
CA SER A 470 13.81 -1.52 14.45
C SER A 470 14.13 -1.08 13.01
N ILE A 471 15.39 -1.18 12.58
CA ILE A 471 15.83 -0.88 11.20
C ILE A 471 15.45 -2.01 10.23
N TYR A 472 15.41 -3.27 10.70
CA TYR A 472 15.19 -4.44 9.84
C TYR A 472 13.88 -4.44 9.03
N PRO A 473 12.73 -3.96 9.55
CA PRO A 473 11.51 -3.84 8.78
C PRO A 473 11.62 -2.92 7.55
N GLU A 474 12.66 -2.10 7.42
CA GLU A 474 12.88 -1.21 6.26
C GLU A 474 13.66 -1.88 5.11
N TYR A 475 14.19 -3.10 5.32
CA TYR A 475 14.86 -3.87 4.28
C TYR A 475 13.89 -4.74 3.48
N ASN A 476 14.26 -5.01 2.23
CA ASN A 476 13.50 -5.78 1.24
C ASN A 476 12.11 -5.17 0.99
N GLU A 477 11.21 -5.92 0.35
CA GLU A 477 9.87 -5.43 0.06
C GLU A 477 9.12 -4.99 1.32
N ILE A 478 8.56 -3.77 1.26
CA ILE A 478 7.77 -3.17 2.34
C ILE A 478 6.37 -3.77 2.33
N THR A 479 5.97 -4.32 3.47
CA THR A 479 4.63 -4.86 3.70
C THR A 479 3.91 -4.07 4.79
N SER A 480 2.58 -4.13 4.80
CA SER A 480 1.77 -3.49 5.86
C SER A 480 2.22 -3.94 7.26
N LEU A 481 2.58 -5.21 7.40
CA LEU A 481 3.08 -5.78 8.66
C LEU A 481 4.43 -5.18 9.07
N LYS A 482 5.38 -5.03 8.13
CA LYS A 482 6.68 -4.38 8.38
C LYS A 482 6.50 -2.91 8.78
N CYS A 483 5.59 -2.18 8.13
CA CYS A 483 5.25 -0.81 8.49
C CYS A 483 4.82 -0.68 9.97
N LYS A 484 4.00 -1.62 10.45
CA LYS A 484 3.54 -1.66 11.85
C LYS A 484 4.70 -1.98 12.80
N PHE A 485 5.47 -3.03 12.49
CA PHE A 485 6.54 -3.50 13.37
C PHE A 485 7.66 -2.47 13.58
N LYS A 486 7.98 -1.64 12.58
CA LYS A 486 8.98 -0.56 12.71
C LYS A 486 8.74 0.29 13.97
N TYR A 487 7.52 0.79 14.15
CA TYR A 487 7.18 1.66 15.28
C TYR A 487 7.08 0.90 16.61
N ILE A 488 6.54 -0.33 16.58
CA ILE A 488 6.40 -1.18 17.78
C ILE A 488 7.77 -1.54 18.35
N ILE A 489 8.69 -2.01 17.49
CA ILE A 489 10.03 -2.43 17.90
C ILE A 489 10.81 -1.23 18.46
N LEU A 490 10.78 -0.08 17.77
CA LEU A 490 11.46 1.13 18.24
C LEU A 490 10.90 1.60 19.60
N SER A 491 9.57 1.67 19.74
CA SER A 491 8.91 2.09 20.98
C SER A 491 9.24 1.16 22.16
N CYS A 492 9.23 -0.16 21.92
CA CYS A 492 9.56 -1.17 22.91
C CYS A 492 11.02 -1.06 23.37
N GLY A 493 11.95 -0.88 22.42
CA GLY A 493 13.37 -0.70 22.74
C GLY A 493 13.63 0.54 23.60
N VAL A 494 12.99 1.67 23.27
CA VAL A 494 13.09 2.90 24.07
C VAL A 494 12.50 2.70 25.47
N ALA A 495 11.38 1.99 25.61
CA ALA A 495 10.78 1.68 26.91
C ALA A 495 11.72 0.82 27.79
N LEU A 496 12.34 -0.20 27.22
CA LEU A 496 13.30 -1.08 27.90
C LEU A 496 14.55 -0.34 28.41
N ASN A 497 14.90 0.77 27.76
CA ASN A 497 16.00 1.64 28.18
C ASN A 497 15.56 2.68 29.24
N ALA A 498 14.52 3.46 28.95
CA ALA A 498 14.11 4.59 29.77
C ALA A 498 13.45 4.20 31.10
N LEU A 499 12.67 3.12 31.14
CA LEU A 499 11.90 2.72 32.32
C LEU A 499 12.79 2.30 33.51
N PRO A 500 13.86 1.50 33.34
CA PRO A 500 14.81 1.21 34.41
C PRO A 500 15.51 2.45 34.96
N VAL A 501 15.84 3.42 34.10
CA VAL A 501 16.43 4.70 34.49
C VAL A 501 15.46 5.49 35.37
N PHE A 502 14.24 5.68 34.89
CA PHE A 502 13.20 6.38 35.63
C PHE A 502 12.93 5.72 36.99
N HIS A 503 12.82 4.39 37.06
CA HIS A 503 12.59 3.67 38.31
C HIS A 503 13.70 3.89 39.35
N VAL A 504 14.97 3.83 38.95
CA VAL A 504 16.08 4.03 39.90
C VAL A 504 16.10 5.48 40.40
N LEU A 505 15.87 6.46 39.53
CA LEU A 505 15.77 7.86 39.94
C LEU A 505 14.59 8.09 40.87
N LEU A 506 13.44 7.49 40.56
CA LEU A 506 12.22 7.61 41.34
C LEU A 506 12.43 7.04 42.75
N THR A 507 13.01 5.84 42.85
CA THR A 507 13.25 5.18 44.15
C THR A 507 14.32 5.87 44.99
N LYS A 508 15.36 6.45 44.38
CA LYS A 508 16.45 7.14 45.10
C LYS A 508 16.09 8.57 45.51
N TYR A 509 15.38 9.32 44.67
CA TYR A 509 15.32 10.79 44.79
C TYR A 509 13.92 11.37 45.00
N ALA A 510 12.84 10.62 44.78
CA ALA A 510 11.49 11.12 45.02
C ALA A 510 11.13 11.16 46.52
N THR A 511 10.27 12.10 46.89
CA THR A 511 9.76 12.25 48.26
C THR A 511 8.84 11.09 48.64
N SER A 512 8.98 10.56 49.86
CA SER A 512 8.21 9.38 50.28
C SER A 512 6.71 9.66 50.29
N ASN A 513 5.95 8.81 49.60
CA ASN A 513 4.50 8.75 49.65
C ASN A 513 4.08 7.27 49.50
N LYS A 514 2.81 6.95 49.81
CA LYS A 514 2.30 5.57 49.78
C LYS A 514 2.50 4.87 48.42
N CYS A 515 2.39 5.62 47.32
CA CYS A 515 2.61 5.09 45.97
C CYS A 515 4.08 4.73 45.74
N LEU A 516 5.00 5.60 46.16
CA LEU A 516 6.43 5.39 46.02
C LEU A 516 6.94 4.23 46.88
N GLU A 517 6.41 4.07 48.10
CA GLU A 517 6.71 2.92 48.96
C GLU A 517 6.26 1.61 48.32
N TRP A 518 5.10 1.61 47.65
CA TRP A 518 4.64 0.46 46.87
C TRP A 518 5.58 0.16 45.68
N ILE A 519 6.02 1.18 44.93
CA ILE A 519 6.94 0.99 43.80
C ILE A 519 8.29 0.43 44.27
N LYS A 520 8.84 0.98 45.37
CA LYS A 520 10.10 0.49 45.99
C LYS A 520 10.02 -1.00 46.36
N LYS A 521 8.87 -1.43 46.90
CA LYS A 521 8.64 -2.83 47.31
C LYS A 521 8.32 -3.76 46.14
N ASN A 522 7.69 -3.25 45.07
CA ASN A 522 7.13 -4.05 43.98
C ASN A 522 7.66 -3.64 42.59
N LYS A 523 8.99 -3.56 42.43
CA LYS A 523 9.67 -3.20 41.17
C LYS A 523 9.08 -3.90 39.93
N TYR A 524 8.98 -5.22 39.96
CA TYR A 524 8.55 -6.01 38.80
C TYR A 524 7.08 -5.79 38.45
N SER A 525 6.22 -5.57 39.45
CA SER A 525 4.82 -5.23 39.23
C SER A 525 4.68 -3.85 38.56
N PHE A 526 5.50 -2.88 38.95
CA PHE A 526 5.53 -1.57 38.29
C PHE A 526 5.92 -1.67 36.80
N PHE A 527 6.97 -2.45 36.48
CA PHE A 527 7.36 -2.68 35.09
C PHE A 527 6.28 -3.42 34.30
N PHE A 528 5.69 -4.46 34.89
CA PHE A 528 4.63 -5.23 34.27
C PHE A 528 3.42 -4.37 33.89
N ILE A 529 2.97 -3.49 34.79
CA ILE A 529 1.86 -2.56 34.51
C ILE A 529 2.19 -1.66 33.32
N TYR A 530 3.40 -1.09 33.28
CA TYR A 530 3.82 -0.23 32.18
C TYR A 530 3.83 -0.98 30.84
N TYR A 531 4.42 -2.18 30.80
CA TYR A 531 4.48 -2.97 29.57
C TYR A 531 3.12 -3.49 29.12
N ILE A 532 2.18 -3.76 30.03
CA ILE A 532 0.80 -4.10 29.65
C ILE A 532 0.11 -2.93 28.94
N ILE A 533 0.30 -1.70 29.40
CA ILE A 533 -0.26 -0.50 28.74
C ILE A 533 0.31 -0.37 27.32
N ASP A 534 1.63 -0.53 27.17
CA ASP A 534 2.29 -0.50 25.85
C ASP A 534 1.79 -1.65 24.95
N LEU A 535 1.66 -2.87 25.47
CA LEU A 535 1.17 -4.03 24.72
C LEU A 535 -0.26 -3.82 24.22
N ILE A 536 -1.13 -3.20 25.01
CA ILE A 536 -2.49 -2.83 24.57
C ILE A 536 -2.40 -1.84 23.40
N LEU A 537 -1.57 -0.80 23.50
CA LEU A 537 -1.38 0.17 22.42
C LEU A 537 -0.79 -0.48 21.15
N TYR A 538 0.15 -1.43 21.30
CA TYR A 538 0.68 -2.21 20.18
C TYR A 538 -0.39 -3.09 19.53
N GLY A 539 -1.24 -3.73 20.35
CA GLY A 539 -2.38 -4.51 19.87
C GLY A 539 -3.34 -3.66 19.04
N VAL A 540 -3.67 -2.46 19.52
CA VAL A 540 -4.50 -1.50 18.76
C VAL A 540 -3.82 -1.11 17.44
N LEU A 541 -2.51 -0.83 17.44
CA LEU A 541 -1.78 -0.47 16.22
C LEU A 541 -1.76 -1.62 15.19
N LEU A 542 -1.72 -2.88 15.64
CA LEU A 542 -1.75 -4.04 14.75
C LEU A 542 -3.09 -4.20 14.02
N LEU A 543 -4.20 -3.79 14.66
CA LEU A 543 -5.55 -3.83 14.08
C LEU A 543 -5.80 -2.72 13.05
N ILE A 544 -4.95 -1.70 12.98
CA ILE A 544 -5.10 -0.58 12.05
C ILE A 544 -4.43 -0.91 10.72
N ASP A 545 -5.09 -0.63 9.60
CA ASP A 545 -4.50 -0.83 8.28
C ASP A 545 -3.47 0.25 7.94
N PHE A 546 -2.24 -0.19 7.67
CA PHE A 546 -1.20 0.63 7.07
C PHE A 546 -1.23 0.38 5.56
N ASN A 547 -1.41 1.45 4.79
CA ASN A 547 -1.41 1.38 3.33
C ASN A 547 0.04 1.45 2.85
N VAL A 548 0.46 0.46 2.09
CA VAL A 548 1.70 0.54 1.32
C VAL A 548 1.37 1.33 0.06
N LYS A 549 1.95 2.53 -0.07
CA LYS A 549 1.77 3.37 -1.26
C LYS A 549 2.98 3.22 -2.16
N GLU A 550 2.72 3.35 -3.45
CA GLU A 550 3.73 3.31 -4.50
C GLU A 550 4.11 4.75 -4.86
N TYR A 551 5.41 4.99 -5.01
CA TYR A 551 5.95 6.19 -5.59
C TYR A 551 6.57 5.83 -6.93
N ILE A 552 6.06 6.44 -7.99
CA ILE A 552 6.51 6.18 -9.36
C ILE A 552 7.21 7.42 -9.86
N SER A 553 8.47 7.25 -10.23
CA SER A 553 9.33 8.33 -10.68
C SER A 553 9.57 8.20 -12.17
N LEU A 554 9.56 9.34 -12.86
CA LEU A 554 9.91 9.41 -14.29
C LEU A 554 11.42 9.30 -14.52
N THR A 555 12.23 9.56 -13.48
CA THR A 555 13.70 9.67 -13.58
C THR A 555 14.46 8.72 -12.66
N GLU A 556 13.84 8.26 -11.58
CA GLU A 556 14.45 7.35 -10.61
C GLU A 556 13.67 6.02 -10.54
N SER A 557 14.19 5.05 -9.79
CA SER A 557 13.50 3.78 -9.60
C SER A 557 12.24 3.93 -8.75
N ASN A 558 11.16 3.26 -9.15
CA ASN A 558 9.92 3.22 -8.38
C ASN A 558 10.16 2.56 -7.02
N PHE A 559 9.46 2.99 -5.98
CA PHE A 559 9.59 2.40 -4.64
C PHE A 559 8.29 2.42 -3.86
N LYS A 560 8.20 1.57 -2.84
CA LYS A 560 7.06 1.51 -1.92
C LYS A 560 7.38 2.27 -0.63
N TYR A 561 6.38 2.86 0.00
CA TYR A 561 6.53 3.50 1.32
C TYR A 561 5.29 3.32 2.19
N CYS A 562 5.50 3.36 3.51
CA CYS A 562 4.42 3.23 4.49
C CYS A 562 3.64 4.54 4.60
N SER A 563 2.32 4.49 4.43
CA SER A 563 1.43 5.63 4.64
C SER A 563 0.27 5.26 5.54
N MET A 564 0.04 6.08 6.57
CA MET A 564 -1.09 5.92 7.49
C MET A 564 -2.07 7.06 7.28
N ASN A 565 -3.22 6.76 6.70
CA ASN A 565 -4.32 7.72 6.50
C ASN A 565 -5.34 7.70 7.66
N ASN A 566 -5.20 6.80 8.63
CA ASN A 566 -6.14 6.64 9.73
C ASN A 566 -5.80 7.56 10.93
N VAL A 567 -6.74 8.42 11.31
CA VAL A 567 -6.61 9.36 12.44
C VAL A 567 -6.34 8.63 13.76
N ILE A 568 -7.01 7.49 14.00
CA ILE A 568 -6.81 6.68 15.21
C ILE A 568 -5.37 6.18 15.28
N GLY A 569 -4.81 5.75 14.14
CA GLY A 569 -3.43 5.30 14.06
C GLY A 569 -2.44 6.40 14.43
N HIS A 570 -2.66 7.62 13.95
CA HIS A 570 -1.84 8.78 14.34
C HIS A 570 -1.94 9.07 15.83
N ILE A 571 -3.14 9.03 16.41
CA ILE A 571 -3.35 9.21 17.85
C ILE A 571 -2.58 8.16 18.66
N VAL A 572 -2.63 6.89 18.24
CA VAL A 572 -1.91 5.80 18.92
C VAL A 572 -0.39 5.99 18.82
N LEU A 573 0.16 6.32 17.65
CA LEU A 573 1.59 6.61 17.48
C LEU A 573 2.02 7.82 18.33
N CYS A 574 1.25 8.91 18.31
CA CYS A 574 1.50 10.08 19.14
C CYS A 574 1.47 9.73 20.63
N THR A 575 0.52 8.89 21.06
CA THR A 575 0.42 8.42 22.46
C THR A 575 1.64 7.58 22.85
N LEU A 576 2.08 6.67 21.98
CA LEU A 576 3.28 5.86 22.19
C LEU A 576 4.53 6.75 22.38
N VAL A 577 4.72 7.76 21.53
CA VAL A 577 5.84 8.72 21.67
C VAL A 577 5.70 9.54 22.96
N PHE A 578 4.50 10.07 23.22
CA PHE A 578 4.23 10.91 24.38
C PHE A 578 4.50 10.20 25.71
N THR A 579 4.13 8.93 25.84
CA THR A 579 4.43 8.14 27.05
C THR A 579 5.93 8.02 27.33
N LYS A 580 6.79 7.99 26.30
CA LYS A 580 8.25 7.92 26.48
C LYS A 580 8.83 9.29 26.85
N LEU A 581 8.33 10.36 26.21
CA LEU A 581 8.70 11.73 26.58
C LEU A 581 8.33 12.05 28.04
N LEU A 582 7.22 11.51 28.54
CA LEU A 582 6.85 11.62 29.96
C LEU A 582 7.84 10.92 30.90
N LEU A 583 8.36 9.75 30.53
CA LEU A 583 9.40 9.07 31.32
C LEU A 583 10.68 9.90 31.41
N TYR A 584 11.13 10.45 30.28
CA TYR A 584 12.30 11.33 30.24
C TYR A 584 12.07 12.63 31.01
N PHE A 585 10.85 13.19 30.93
CA PHE A 585 10.51 14.43 31.63
C PHE A 585 10.50 14.21 33.15
N GLY A 586 9.85 13.13 33.60
CA GLY A 586 9.88 12.74 35.01
C GLY A 586 11.30 12.47 35.51
N SER A 587 12.12 11.80 34.71
CA SER A 587 13.55 11.56 35.03
C SER A 587 14.33 12.88 35.15
N THR A 588 14.06 13.84 34.28
CA THR A 588 14.72 15.16 34.28
C THR A 588 14.39 15.96 35.55
N ILE A 589 13.12 15.94 35.98
CA ILE A 589 12.70 16.58 37.24
C ILE A 589 13.43 15.97 38.43
N LEU A 590 13.52 14.63 38.49
CA LEU A 590 14.18 13.93 39.59
C LEU A 590 15.68 14.21 39.65
N LEU A 591 16.35 14.28 38.50
CA LEU A 591 17.77 14.65 38.42
C LEU A 591 18.00 16.10 38.84
N TYR A 592 17.10 17.02 38.45
CA TYR A 592 17.18 18.42 38.87
C TYR A 592 17.08 18.55 40.38
N LEU A 593 16.14 17.85 41.04
CA LEU A 593 15.95 17.93 42.49
C LEU A 593 17.18 17.51 43.31
N LYS A 594 18.06 16.67 42.77
CA LYS A 594 19.22 16.13 43.48
C LYS A 594 20.54 16.33 42.75
N TRP A 595 20.61 17.37 41.91
CA TRP A 595 21.78 17.71 41.08
C TRP A 595 23.10 17.81 41.86
N ASN A 596 23.03 18.28 43.12
CA ASN A 596 24.18 18.50 44.00
C ASN A 596 24.53 17.30 44.91
N ASP A 597 23.97 16.11 44.69
CA ASP A 597 24.35 14.91 45.45
C ASP A 597 25.80 14.49 45.16
N GLU A 598 26.70 14.63 46.13
CA GLU A 598 28.13 14.33 45.97
C GLU A 598 28.41 12.84 45.74
N ASN A 599 27.59 11.95 46.32
CA ASN A 599 27.77 10.51 46.22
C ASN A 599 27.47 9.96 44.82
N SER A 600 26.57 10.62 44.07
CA SER A 600 26.09 10.17 42.75
C SER A 600 26.41 11.15 41.61
N LYS A 601 27.22 12.18 41.87
CA LYS A 601 27.46 13.30 40.93
C LYS A 601 27.84 12.89 39.50
N MET A 602 28.68 11.87 39.36
CA MET A 602 29.09 11.37 38.04
C MET A 602 27.94 10.66 37.30
N GLU A 603 27.14 9.89 38.03
CA GLU A 603 25.99 9.15 37.48
C GLU A 603 24.89 10.10 37.01
N ILE A 604 24.57 11.10 37.83
CA ILE A 604 23.59 12.15 37.53
C ILE A 604 23.97 12.86 36.22
N ARG A 605 25.25 13.24 36.05
CA ARG A 605 25.71 13.92 34.83
C ARG A 605 25.59 13.04 33.59
N LEU A 606 26.01 11.77 33.67
CA LEU A 606 25.94 10.83 32.55
C LEU A 606 24.50 10.56 32.11
N ILE A 607 23.59 10.33 33.07
CA ILE A 607 22.16 10.11 32.79
C ILE A 607 21.52 11.39 32.24
N THR A 608 21.93 12.57 32.71
CA THR A 608 21.42 13.84 32.17
C THR A 608 21.86 14.03 30.72
N SER A 609 23.13 13.77 30.40
CA SER A 609 23.63 13.82 29.02
C SER A 609 22.90 12.84 28.11
N ASP A 610 22.64 11.63 28.61
CA ASP A 610 21.89 10.59 27.92
C ASP A 610 20.45 11.04 27.60
N ILE A 611 19.72 11.55 28.59
CA ILE A 611 18.35 12.04 28.40
C ILE A 611 18.29 13.21 27.39
N ILE A 612 19.22 14.18 27.49
CA ILE A 612 19.28 15.32 26.56
C ILE A 612 19.48 14.84 25.12
N LEU A 613 20.41 13.89 24.92
CA LEU A 613 20.69 13.36 23.59
C LEU A 613 19.51 12.55 23.04
N ASN A 614 18.85 11.74 23.90
CA ASN A 614 17.62 11.04 23.55
C ASN A 614 16.51 12.01 23.10
N TYR A 615 16.32 13.15 23.78
CA TYR A 615 15.36 14.18 23.34
C TYR A 615 15.68 14.71 21.94
N ILE A 616 16.94 15.07 21.70
CA ILE A 616 17.38 15.62 20.40
C ILE A 616 17.14 14.60 19.28
N LEU A 617 17.54 13.34 19.50
CA LEU A 617 17.41 12.28 18.50
C LEU A 617 15.95 11.90 18.22
N ILE A 618 15.09 11.86 19.25
CA ILE A 618 13.65 11.62 19.06
C ILE A 618 13.00 12.76 18.28
N ILE A 619 13.36 14.02 18.56
CA ILE A 619 12.86 15.17 17.80
C ILE A 619 13.32 15.09 16.34
N MET A 620 14.59 14.76 16.08
CA MET A 620 15.09 14.57 14.71
C MET A 620 14.35 13.46 13.96
N LEU A 621 14.05 12.33 14.62
CA LEU A 621 13.26 11.25 14.03
C LEU A 621 11.85 11.70 13.64
N ILE A 622 11.20 12.53 14.48
CA ILE A 622 9.88 13.11 14.18
C ILE A 622 9.95 14.06 12.97
N ILE A 623 11.02 14.86 12.86
CA ILE A 623 11.23 15.75 11.71
C ILE A 623 11.41 14.94 10.43
N VAL A 624 12.29 13.93 10.44
CA VAL A 624 12.53 13.05 9.27
C VAL A 624 11.24 12.35 8.85
N TYR A 625 10.42 11.87 9.78
CA TYR A 625 9.12 11.27 9.49
C TYR A 625 8.14 12.25 8.80
N SER A 626 8.27 13.55 9.02
CA SER A 626 7.35 14.57 8.49
C SER A 626 7.75 15.09 7.10
N LEU A 627 8.95 14.76 6.62
CA LEU A 627 9.44 15.21 5.32
C LEU A 627 8.91 14.32 4.18
N LYS A 628 8.70 14.92 3.01
CA LYS A 628 8.40 14.20 1.76
C LYS A 628 9.69 13.94 1.01
N TYR A 629 9.88 12.70 0.56
CA TYR A 629 11.05 12.25 -0.18
C TYR A 629 10.66 11.81 -1.58
N THR A 630 11.54 12.08 -2.55
CA THR A 630 11.42 11.64 -3.94
C THR A 630 12.17 10.36 -4.23
N ASP A 631 12.95 9.86 -3.26
CA ASP A 631 13.75 8.64 -3.33
C ASP A 631 13.61 7.81 -2.03
N TYR A 632 13.94 6.52 -2.08
CA TYR A 632 13.83 5.60 -0.94
C TYR A 632 15.12 5.46 -0.10
N LYS A 633 16.28 5.83 -0.65
CA LYS A 633 17.59 5.63 0.00
C LYS A 633 17.84 6.69 1.08
N THR A 634 17.47 7.93 0.81
CA THR A 634 17.61 9.09 1.72
C THR A 634 16.84 8.91 3.02
N PRO A 635 15.52 8.62 3.02
CA PRO A 635 14.80 8.41 4.27
C PRO A 635 15.30 7.19 5.05
N PHE A 636 15.67 6.10 4.37
CA PHE A 636 16.26 4.92 5.01
C PHE A 636 17.57 5.25 5.73
N LEU A 637 18.49 5.96 5.06
CA LEU A 637 19.79 6.33 5.62
C LEU A 637 19.64 7.25 6.84
N LEU A 638 18.83 8.31 6.72
CA LEU A 638 18.60 9.25 7.81
C LEU A 638 17.99 8.56 9.03
N ASN A 639 16.96 7.73 8.84
CA ASN A 639 16.34 6.97 9.92
C ASN A 639 17.34 6.00 10.58
N SER A 640 18.07 5.24 9.77
CA SER A 640 19.03 4.25 10.26
C SER A 640 20.14 4.90 11.10
N ILE A 641 20.72 6.01 10.62
CA ILE A 641 21.76 6.75 11.34
C ILE A 641 21.22 7.26 12.68
N LEU A 642 20.03 7.86 12.70
CA LEU A 642 19.44 8.39 13.94
C LEU A 642 19.15 7.28 14.95
N ILE A 643 18.63 6.12 14.50
CA ILE A 643 18.36 4.96 15.36
C ILE A 643 19.66 4.37 15.91
N ILE A 644 20.71 4.26 15.08
CA ILE A 644 22.04 3.80 15.50
C ILE A 644 22.63 4.74 16.55
N LEU A 645 22.56 6.05 16.32
CA LEU A 645 23.02 7.06 17.27
C LEU A 645 22.26 6.98 18.58
N LEU A 646 20.95 6.73 18.54
CA LEU A 646 20.11 6.57 19.73
C LEU A 646 20.57 5.37 20.58
N ALA A 647 20.72 4.20 19.97
CA ALA A 647 21.15 3.00 20.70
C ALA A 647 22.61 3.09 21.19
N LEU A 648 23.54 3.55 20.34
CA LEU A 648 24.96 3.61 20.68
C LEU A 648 25.27 4.68 21.71
N SER A 649 24.62 5.85 21.64
CA SER A 649 24.84 6.89 22.64
C SER A 649 24.39 6.44 24.03
N ASN A 650 23.24 5.78 24.12
CA ASN A 650 22.74 5.20 25.36
C ASN A 650 23.69 4.14 25.91
N TYR A 651 24.17 3.24 25.04
CA TYR A 651 25.15 2.23 25.40
C TYR A 651 26.48 2.86 25.89
N LEU A 652 26.98 3.89 25.19
CA LEU A 652 28.25 4.53 25.51
C LEU A 652 28.19 5.31 26.83
N LEU A 653 27.16 6.15 27.01
CA LEU A 653 27.02 7.03 28.17
C LEU A 653 26.70 6.25 29.44
N LEU A 654 25.77 5.29 29.37
CA LEU A 654 25.35 4.54 30.55
C LEU A 654 26.31 3.39 30.86
N TYR A 655 26.65 2.54 29.88
CA TYR A 655 27.38 1.29 30.12
C TYR A 655 28.89 1.40 29.89
N CYS A 656 29.35 1.86 28.71
CA CYS A 656 30.79 1.91 28.41
C CYS A 656 31.55 2.87 29.34
N SER A 657 30.91 3.94 29.81
CA SER A 657 31.49 4.84 30.82
C SER A 657 31.93 4.09 32.09
N LYS A 658 31.25 2.99 32.46
CA LYS A 658 31.63 2.11 33.58
C LYS A 658 32.88 1.30 33.26
N ILE A 659 32.97 0.76 32.05
CA ILE A 659 34.14 0.02 31.57
C ILE A 659 35.39 0.91 31.60
N VAL A 660 35.26 2.17 31.14
CA VAL A 660 36.36 3.15 31.21
C VAL A 660 36.76 3.44 32.66
N LYS A 661 35.78 3.56 33.57
CA LYS A 661 36.04 3.77 35.00
C LYS A 661 36.73 2.57 35.66
N ILE A 662 36.40 1.35 35.25
CA ILE A 662 37.07 0.11 35.68
C ILE A 662 38.54 0.14 35.23
N TYR A 663 38.79 0.44 33.95
CA TYR A 663 40.14 0.51 33.41
C TYR A 663 41.01 1.58 34.09
N LYS A 664 40.45 2.75 34.40
CA LYS A 664 41.17 3.82 35.12
C LYS A 664 41.50 3.49 36.58
N ASN A 665 40.82 2.53 37.19
CA ASN A 665 41.04 2.12 38.58
C ASN A 665 41.72 0.72 38.68
N LYS A 666 42.40 0.29 37.63
CA LYS A 666 43.03 -1.05 37.53
C LYS A 666 43.97 -1.34 38.70
N ASP A 667 44.77 -0.35 39.13
CA ASP A 667 45.71 -0.49 40.25
C ASP A 667 45.00 -0.70 41.61
N LYS A 668 43.84 -0.06 41.81
CA LYS A 668 43.02 -0.26 43.02
C LYS A 668 42.35 -1.64 43.03
N ILE A 669 41.97 -2.15 41.86
CA ILE A 669 41.40 -3.50 41.70
C ILE A 669 42.48 -4.55 41.97
N GLU A 670 43.72 -4.31 41.55
CA GLU A 670 44.86 -5.19 41.81
C GLU A 670 45.25 -5.21 43.30
N GLN A 671 45.24 -4.06 43.98
CA GLN A 671 45.40 -3.98 45.44
C GLN A 671 44.28 -4.67 46.22
N MET A 672 43.03 -4.60 45.73
CA MET A 672 41.90 -5.35 46.30
C MET A 672 42.06 -6.86 46.09
N ASN A 673 42.58 -7.30 44.94
CA ASN A 673 42.90 -8.72 44.70
C ASN A 673 43.98 -9.23 45.66
N ILE A 674 45.00 -8.43 45.94
CA ILE A 674 46.06 -8.74 46.93
C ILE A 674 45.49 -8.78 48.36
N ARG A 675 44.61 -7.83 48.73
CA ARG A 675 43.93 -7.86 50.04
C ARG A 675 42.98 -9.04 50.21
N TYR A 676 42.26 -9.42 49.16
CA TYR A 676 41.35 -10.56 49.19
C TYR A 676 42.11 -11.88 49.31
N SER A 677 43.21 -12.06 48.57
CA SER A 677 44.09 -13.23 48.74
C SER A 677 44.79 -13.25 50.10
N LEU A 678 45.21 -12.10 50.64
CA LEU A 678 45.75 -11.98 52.00
C LEU A 678 44.71 -12.26 53.10
N ASN A 679 43.45 -11.88 52.92
CA ASN A 679 42.38 -12.17 53.89
C ASN A 679 41.97 -13.65 53.88
N VAL A 680 41.97 -14.30 52.71
CA VAL A 680 41.80 -15.76 52.60
C VAL A 680 42.98 -16.49 53.25
N MET A 681 44.22 -15.98 53.09
CA MET A 681 45.39 -16.51 53.82
C MET A 681 45.36 -16.24 55.34
N ARG A 682 44.86 -15.07 55.79
CA ARG A 682 44.72 -14.76 57.22
C ARG A 682 43.67 -15.62 57.91
N GLN A 683 42.57 -15.94 57.23
CA GLN A 683 41.57 -16.88 57.77
C GLN A 683 42.12 -18.30 57.94
N SER A 684 43.12 -18.72 57.13
CA SER A 684 43.80 -20.00 57.34
C SER A 684 44.84 -20.00 58.48
N HIS A 685 45.22 -18.86 59.05
CA HIS A 685 46.23 -18.76 60.13
C HIS A 685 45.66 -18.44 61.53
N CYS A 686 44.38 -18.10 61.66
CA CYS A 686 43.77 -17.78 62.96
C CYS A 686 43.14 -18.99 63.69
N HIS A 687 43.57 -20.23 63.40
CA HIS A 687 43.12 -21.44 64.11
C HIS A 687 44.15 -22.09 65.04
N SER A 688 45.28 -21.44 65.34
CA SER A 688 46.27 -21.99 66.28
C SER A 688 46.94 -20.92 67.14
N HIS A 689 46.25 -20.46 68.18
CA HIS A 689 46.74 -20.48 69.57
C HIS A 689 45.91 -19.59 70.49
N SER A 690 45.40 -20.22 71.55
CA SER A 690 44.79 -19.63 72.73
C SER A 690 45.82 -19.32 73.83
N HIS A 691 45.45 -18.34 74.67
CA HIS A 691 45.91 -18.05 76.05
C HIS A 691 47.14 -17.16 76.29
N SER A 692 46.89 -15.95 76.80
CA SER A 692 47.18 -15.60 78.21
C SER A 692 46.66 -14.19 78.58
N GLN A 693 46.32 -14.02 79.85
CA GLN A 693 45.72 -12.84 80.47
C GLN A 693 46.70 -11.65 80.56
N SER A 694 46.20 -10.41 80.53
CA SER A 694 46.39 -9.44 81.62
C SER A 694 45.73 -8.09 81.33
N SER A 695 45.33 -7.46 82.43
CA SER A 695 44.60 -6.22 82.65
C SER A 695 45.23 -4.94 82.08
N SER A 696 44.40 -3.94 81.71
CA SER A 696 44.07 -2.79 82.58
C SER A 696 43.70 -1.51 81.81
N ARG A 697 42.74 -0.78 82.42
CA ARG A 697 42.47 0.67 82.40
C ARG A 697 41.63 1.29 81.28
N GLU A 698 40.40 1.57 81.69
CA GLU A 698 39.53 2.64 81.22
C GLU A 698 40.20 4.02 81.34
N HIS A 699 40.00 4.85 80.31
CA HIS A 699 39.98 6.30 80.48
C HIS A 699 38.78 6.88 79.73
N SER A 700 37.79 7.25 80.52
CA SER A 700 36.67 8.11 80.20
C SER A 700 37.15 9.55 79.99
N GLY A 701 36.78 10.16 78.86
CA GLY A 701 36.96 11.58 78.60
C GLY A 701 35.72 12.16 77.94
N ASN A 702 34.75 12.56 78.76
CA ASN A 702 33.61 13.39 78.35
C ASN A 702 34.12 14.77 77.91
N VAL A 703 33.78 15.21 76.70
CA VAL A 703 33.82 16.63 76.33
C VAL A 703 32.41 17.08 75.97
N ILE A 704 31.98 18.06 76.75
CA ILE A 704 30.68 18.72 76.77
C ILE A 704 30.48 19.51 75.46
N ILE A 705 29.34 19.26 74.82
CA ILE A 705 28.83 20.01 73.68
C ILE A 705 28.24 21.33 74.20
N ASN A 706 28.76 22.47 73.74
CA ASN A 706 28.14 23.76 73.96
C ASN A 706 27.14 24.04 72.82
N THR A 707 25.86 24.01 73.17
CA THR A 707 24.74 24.40 72.31
C THR A 707 24.69 25.92 72.16
N ASN A 708 24.69 26.41 70.92
CA ASN A 708 24.09 27.71 70.61
C ASN A 708 23.11 27.52 69.45
N SER A 709 21.84 27.51 69.83
CA SER A 709 20.66 27.58 68.98
C SER A 709 20.58 28.94 68.30
N PHE A 710 20.47 28.96 66.97
CA PHE A 710 19.81 30.04 66.25
C PHE A 710 18.58 29.48 65.54
N ASN A 711 17.42 29.71 66.17
CA ASN A 711 16.11 29.49 65.56
C ASN A 711 15.85 30.59 64.54
N GLY A 712 15.46 30.19 63.33
CA GLY A 712 14.96 31.05 62.28
C GLY A 712 14.12 30.24 61.29
N CYS A 713 12.94 29.80 61.72
CA CYS A 713 11.96 29.16 60.85
C CYS A 713 11.29 30.21 59.97
N ALA A 714 11.55 30.17 58.66
CA ALA A 714 10.66 30.74 57.66
C ALA A 714 10.14 29.59 56.78
N GLU A 715 8.84 29.28 56.87
CA GLU A 715 8.19 28.32 55.99
C GLU A 715 8.08 28.87 54.56
N PRO A 716 8.58 28.17 53.53
CA PRO A 716 8.32 28.57 52.15
C PRO A 716 6.94 28.06 51.72
N LYS A 717 5.99 28.99 51.53
CA LYS A 717 4.72 28.73 50.84
C LYS A 717 4.96 28.68 49.32
N GLY A 718 4.82 27.50 48.72
CA GLY A 718 4.81 27.28 47.26
C GLY A 718 5.54 26.00 46.80
N MET A 719 5.01 25.31 45.80
CA MET A 719 5.65 24.12 45.20
C MET A 719 7.02 24.48 44.57
N MET A 720 7.12 25.66 43.95
CA MET A 720 8.35 26.16 43.34
C MET A 720 9.45 26.47 44.37
N SER A 721 9.09 27.05 45.53
CA SER A 721 10.06 27.34 46.60
C SER A 721 10.57 26.07 47.28
N LYS A 722 9.72 25.04 47.42
CA LYS A 722 10.13 23.69 47.86
C LYS A 722 11.10 23.03 46.87
N ILE A 723 10.83 23.10 45.56
CA ILE A 723 11.71 22.55 44.51
C ILE A 723 13.10 23.19 44.55
N ILE A 724 13.16 24.52 44.66
CA ILE A 724 14.42 25.28 44.77
C ILE A 724 15.18 24.90 46.05
N GLN A 725 14.50 24.78 47.18
CA GLN A 725 15.12 24.38 48.45
C GLN A 725 15.73 22.97 48.39
N TYR A 726 15.07 22.02 47.72
CA TYR A 726 15.63 20.67 47.53
C TYR A 726 16.87 20.65 46.62
N HIS A 727 16.93 21.50 45.60
CA HIS A 727 18.07 21.59 44.67
C HIS A 727 19.37 22.07 45.36
N TYR A 728 19.26 22.98 46.33
CA TYR A 728 20.40 23.59 47.02
C TYR A 728 20.83 22.90 48.32
N ASN A 729 20.04 21.96 48.87
CA ASN A 729 20.43 21.20 50.06
C ASN A 729 21.49 20.13 49.73
N ALA A 730 22.76 20.42 50.01
CA ALA A 730 23.82 19.43 50.13
C ALA A 730 23.50 18.52 51.32
N GLY A 731 23.40 17.20 51.08
CA GLY A 731 22.89 16.23 52.06
C GLY A 731 23.61 16.30 53.40
N ASN A 732 22.87 16.66 54.45
CA ASN A 732 23.31 16.59 55.84
C ASN A 732 22.30 15.81 56.69
N ASP A 733 21.79 14.70 56.14
CA ASP A 733 21.02 13.72 56.90
C ASP A 733 22.00 12.60 57.33
N THR A 734 22.54 12.74 58.53
CA THR A 734 23.26 11.68 59.26
C THR A 734 22.29 10.53 59.54
N ILE A 735 22.25 9.54 58.65
CA ILE A 735 21.65 8.24 58.94
C ILE A 735 22.65 7.45 59.79
N ILE A 736 22.27 7.21 61.04
CA ILE A 736 22.93 6.31 61.99
C ILE A 736 23.00 4.91 61.34
N GLU A 737 24.19 4.51 60.89
CA GLU A 737 24.50 3.12 60.56
C GLU A 737 24.53 2.31 61.87
N ASN A 738 23.43 1.62 62.16
CA ASN A 738 23.42 0.49 63.08
C ASN A 738 22.40 -0.54 62.58
N ALA A 739 22.86 -1.42 61.69
CA ALA A 739 22.40 -2.80 61.45
C ALA A 739 22.70 -3.20 60.00
N ASN A 740 23.77 -3.97 59.78
CA ASN A 740 23.85 -5.03 58.76
C ASN A 740 25.24 -5.71 58.76
N PHE A 741 25.64 -6.25 59.90
CA PHE A 741 26.76 -7.20 60.00
C PHE A 741 26.32 -8.62 60.38
N SER A 742 25.03 -8.97 60.17
CA SER A 742 24.46 -10.26 60.60
C SER A 742 23.68 -11.03 59.53
N GLN A 743 23.83 -10.72 58.24
CA GLN A 743 23.18 -11.51 57.16
C GLN A 743 24.13 -12.27 56.24
N VAL A 744 25.44 -12.30 56.54
CA VAL A 744 26.41 -13.13 55.81
C VAL A 744 26.58 -14.54 56.42
N GLU A 745 26.06 -14.78 57.64
CA GLU A 745 26.19 -16.09 58.31
C GLU A 745 25.05 -17.09 58.04
N THR A 746 23.96 -16.71 57.36
CA THR A 746 22.78 -17.59 57.15
C THR A 746 22.62 -18.17 55.74
N MET A 747 23.64 -18.12 54.87
CA MET A 747 23.60 -18.75 53.53
C MET A 747 24.62 -19.89 53.32
N THR A 748 25.21 -20.44 54.38
CA THR A 748 26.13 -21.60 54.30
C THR A 748 25.59 -22.89 54.93
N SER A 749 24.29 -23.00 55.17
CA SER A 749 23.68 -24.26 55.65
C SER A 749 22.35 -24.56 54.97
N LYS A 750 22.38 -24.92 53.68
CA LYS A 750 21.39 -25.84 53.07
C LYS A 750 21.87 -26.30 51.69
N SER A 751 21.73 -27.61 51.49
CA SER A 751 21.83 -28.40 50.25
C SER A 751 23.21 -28.59 49.59
N PHE A 752 23.89 -29.68 49.96
CA PHE A 752 24.48 -30.65 49.01
C PHE A 752 24.46 -32.03 49.66
N THR A 753 23.36 -32.77 49.47
CA THR A 753 23.32 -34.23 49.67
C THR A 753 23.88 -34.89 48.41
N GLN A 754 25.02 -35.56 48.52
CA GLN A 754 25.54 -36.50 47.51
C GLN A 754 24.66 -37.77 47.46
N PRO A 755 24.48 -38.41 46.29
CA PRO A 755 23.91 -39.75 46.21
C PRO A 755 24.97 -40.81 46.57
N PRO A 756 24.57 -41.98 47.14
CA PRO A 756 25.51 -43.02 47.53
C PRO A 756 25.97 -43.84 46.31
N ASN A 757 27.25 -44.21 46.32
CA ASN A 757 27.76 -45.36 45.60
C ASN A 757 27.68 -46.58 46.53
N GLU A 758 27.23 -47.69 45.94
CA GLU A 758 27.02 -49.05 46.47
C GLU A 758 25.78 -49.30 47.35
#